data_AF-A0A091S8G3-F1
#
_entry.id   AF-A0A091S8G3-F1
#
_cell.length_a   1.000
_cell.length_b   1.000
_cell.length_c   1.000
_cell.angle_alpha   90.00
_cell.angle_beta   90.00
_cell.angle_gamma   90.00
#
_symmetry.space_group_name_H-M   'P 1'
#
loop_
_entity.id
_entity.type
_entity.pdbx_description
1 polymer ?
#
loop_
_entity_poly.entity_id
_entity_poly.type
_entity_poly.pdbx_seq_one_letter_code
_entity_poly.pdbx_strand_id
1 'polypeptide(L)'
;GSTKELIESCCGAGQQWAIDNGECTEIPVSGTDGDICRIAQKQCCVSTVKENSCLAGMIAAKEGDVCGPEESNPCGGSPYKQCCDCCNLGLRLRSEGKTCESNINLGYPCSHVMLSCCEGGDHFIHPEIRRHPEPLPTVTPEKVSETEDHNEALSIGNEAELSNNLPGDDLDECLIYGGELCQHLCINTVGSYKCSCFPEFTLQDDGTSCSPDPDRGPVTRLEAEATIPPAASPSQPILIVSLQEEQDKCKDNGLCKHICNVVEGNVVCSCLSGYTIMADGISCEDLDECLTGAHACSRGQLCVNTLGSFYCVNHRVICAEGFVLNRHRKCDRDTDINECVTDMHTCQRREHCVNTVGSFKCLQELSCQPGYELKDGECVDIDECEQGTHSCKVNFVCQNTEGSFYCESKQRCMDGFLQDPEGNCVDVNECTSLPEPCKPGFSCINTVGSYTCQRNTLTCSRGYHSNEEGTRCIDVDECQTGVHRCGEGQICHNLPGAYRCDCKLGYQYDAFSRSCMDINECWNYPGRLCQHTCENTPGSYHCTCSSGFRLSYDGKHCEDVNECDTSPCSQECANVYGSYQCYCRQGFQLAEDGHSCKDIDECTQSAGILCTFRCMNVPGSYQCACPEQGYTMAANGRTCRGNEE
;
A
#
# COMPACT_ATOMS: atom_id res chain seq x y z
N GLY A 1 17.25 -33.85 18.51
CA GLY A 1 16.48 -32.99 17.61
C GLY A 1 16.64 -31.57 18.09
N SER A 2 16.71 -30.63 17.15
CA SER A 2 16.70 -29.20 17.49
C SER A 2 15.36 -28.85 18.17
N THR A 3 15.35 -27.90 19.11
CA THR A 3 14.12 -27.36 19.72
C THR A 3 13.10 -26.91 18.67
N LYS A 4 13.58 -26.51 17.49
CA LYS A 4 12.77 -26.17 16.31
C LYS A 4 11.95 -27.34 15.77
N GLU A 5 12.55 -28.52 15.59
CA GLU A 5 11.88 -29.71 15.05
C GLU A 5 10.79 -30.23 16.00
N LEU A 6 11.01 -30.07 17.31
CA LEU A 6 10.03 -30.41 18.34
C LEU A 6 8.80 -29.48 18.28
N ILE A 7 9.03 -28.16 18.16
CA ILE A 7 7.95 -27.17 18.05
C ILE A 7 7.13 -27.39 16.79
N GLU A 8 7.78 -27.66 15.65
CA GLU A 8 7.10 -27.92 14.37
C GLU A 8 6.20 -29.15 14.44
N SER A 9 6.71 -30.26 15.00
CA SER A 9 5.94 -31.49 15.20
C SER A 9 4.74 -31.28 16.14
N CYS A 10 4.95 -30.60 17.28
CA CYS A 10 3.89 -30.28 18.23
C CYS A 10 2.85 -29.32 17.66
N CYS A 11 3.27 -28.30 16.91
CA CYS A 11 2.37 -27.38 16.22
C CYS A 11 1.47 -28.13 15.23
N GLY A 12 2.04 -29.04 14.42
CA GLY A 12 1.29 -29.87 13.48
C GLY A 12 0.21 -30.72 14.18
N ALA A 13 0.51 -31.31 15.34
CA ALA A 13 -0.49 -32.02 16.14
C ALA A 13 -1.62 -31.09 16.63
N GLY A 14 -1.31 -29.85 17.00
CA GLY A 14 -2.30 -28.85 17.39
C GLY A 14 -3.20 -28.40 16.23
N GLN A 15 -2.64 -28.24 15.03
CA GLN A 15 -3.40 -27.91 13.81
C GLN A 15 -4.35 -29.05 13.42
N GLN A 16 -3.87 -30.30 13.46
CA GLN A 16 -4.70 -31.47 13.17
C GLN A 16 -5.86 -31.59 14.17
N TRP A 17 -5.60 -31.35 15.46
CA TRP A 17 -6.65 -31.33 16.48
C TRP A 17 -7.73 -30.28 16.22
N ALA A 18 -7.35 -29.08 15.77
CA ALA A 18 -8.29 -28.03 15.40
C ALA A 18 -9.18 -28.43 14.22
N ILE A 19 -8.65 -29.14 13.23
CA ILE A 19 -9.40 -29.64 12.08
C ILE A 19 -10.42 -30.69 12.52
N ASP A 20 -10.02 -31.60 13.42
CA ASP A 20 -10.84 -32.74 13.81
C ASP A 20 -11.92 -32.39 14.85
N ASN A 21 -11.65 -31.45 15.77
CA ASN A 21 -12.55 -31.14 16.90
C ASN A 21 -13.16 -29.74 16.86
N GLY A 22 -12.58 -28.79 16.10
CA GLY A 22 -13.08 -27.41 16.03
C GLY A 22 -12.89 -26.57 17.31
N GLU A 23 -12.31 -27.15 18.37
CA GLU A 23 -12.02 -26.50 19.65
C GLU A 23 -10.64 -26.89 20.19
N CYS A 24 -10.06 -26.01 21.01
CA CYS A 24 -8.68 -26.14 21.50
C CYS A 24 -8.60 -26.46 23.00
N THR A 25 -9.67 -26.97 23.57
CA THR A 25 -9.75 -27.47 24.95
C THR A 25 -9.32 -28.95 24.97
N GLU A 26 -8.54 -29.36 25.97
CA GLU A 26 -8.17 -30.77 26.22
C GLU A 26 -7.30 -31.47 25.14
N ILE A 27 -6.33 -30.78 24.53
CA ILE A 27 -5.39 -31.43 23.57
C ILE A 27 -4.52 -32.48 24.30
N PRO A 28 -4.57 -33.78 23.92
CA PRO A 28 -3.79 -34.84 24.55
C PRO A 28 -2.29 -34.70 24.23
N VAL A 29 -1.47 -34.59 25.27
CA VAL A 29 -0.02 -34.43 25.14
C VAL A 29 0.65 -35.79 24.93
N SER A 30 1.41 -35.93 23.86
CA SER A 30 2.19 -37.14 23.53
C SER A 30 3.67 -36.90 23.84
N GLY A 31 4.19 -37.43 24.95
CA GLY A 31 5.65 -37.47 25.22
C GLY A 31 6.18 -36.55 26.33
N THR A 32 7.43 -36.77 26.73
CA THR A 32 8.07 -36.31 27.98
C THR A 32 8.60 -34.88 28.02
N ASP A 33 8.42 -34.06 26.96
CA ASP A 33 8.75 -32.62 26.95
C ASP A 33 7.46 -31.77 26.99
N GLY A 34 6.71 -31.95 28.08
CA GLY A 34 5.28 -31.66 28.17
C GLY A 34 4.83 -30.19 28.12
N ASP A 35 5.71 -29.22 28.34
CA ASP A 35 5.31 -27.80 28.44
C ASP A 35 5.46 -27.04 27.12
N ILE A 36 6.59 -27.17 26.42
CA ILE A 36 6.82 -26.53 25.12
C ILE A 36 5.83 -27.09 24.09
N CYS A 37 5.64 -28.41 24.08
CA CYS A 37 4.72 -29.06 23.15
C CYS A 37 3.26 -28.64 23.40
N ARG A 38 2.85 -28.54 24.68
CA ARG A 38 1.51 -28.10 25.06
C ARG A 38 1.23 -26.66 24.64
N ILE A 39 2.22 -25.77 24.80
CA ILE A 39 2.10 -24.37 24.36
C ILE A 39 2.00 -24.31 22.83
N ALA A 40 2.88 -25.00 22.11
CA ALA A 40 2.88 -25.03 20.65
C ALA A 40 1.56 -25.61 20.09
N GLN A 41 1.10 -26.74 20.62
CA GLN A 41 -0.17 -27.36 20.24
C GLN A 41 -1.36 -26.42 20.45
N LYS A 42 -1.44 -25.77 21.62
CA LYS A 42 -2.55 -24.88 21.96
C LYS A 42 -2.57 -23.64 21.07
N GLN A 43 -1.42 -23.00 20.85
CA GLN A 43 -1.37 -21.79 20.02
C GLN A 43 -1.66 -22.10 18.55
N CYS A 44 -1.08 -23.18 18.00
CA CYS A 44 -1.34 -23.58 16.63
C CYS A 44 -2.78 -24.04 16.40
N CYS A 45 -3.40 -24.72 17.39
CA CYS A 45 -4.82 -25.03 17.36
C CYS A 45 -5.67 -23.76 17.31
N VAL A 46 -5.43 -22.79 18.21
CA VAL A 46 -6.22 -21.55 18.28
C VAL A 46 -6.10 -20.73 17.00
N SER A 47 -4.91 -20.66 16.41
CA SER A 47 -4.71 -20.01 15.10
C SER A 47 -5.55 -20.68 14.02
N THR A 48 -5.48 -22.02 13.93
CA THR A 48 -6.20 -22.80 12.92
C THR A 48 -7.72 -22.67 13.05
N VAL A 49 -8.25 -22.68 14.28
CA VAL A 49 -9.69 -22.49 14.52
C VAL A 49 -10.14 -21.08 14.11
N LYS A 50 -9.33 -20.05 14.41
CA LYS A 50 -9.62 -18.67 13.98
C LYS A 50 -9.60 -18.53 12.45
N GLU A 51 -8.63 -19.16 11.78
CA GLU A 51 -8.52 -19.18 10.32
C GLU A 51 -9.71 -19.89 9.66
N ASN A 52 -10.06 -21.09 10.13
CA ASN A 52 -11.21 -21.84 9.62
C ASN A 52 -12.53 -21.07 9.82
N SER A 53 -12.69 -20.41 10.97
CA SER A 53 -13.85 -19.57 11.25
C SER A 53 -13.91 -18.35 10.31
N CYS A 54 -12.78 -17.70 10.04
CA CYS A 54 -12.67 -16.61 9.08
C CYS A 54 -12.99 -17.05 7.64
N LEU A 55 -12.47 -18.21 7.21
CA LEU A 55 -12.71 -18.77 5.89
C LEU A 55 -14.20 -19.11 5.69
N ALA A 56 -14.85 -19.69 6.69
CA ALA A 56 -16.28 -19.94 6.66
C ALA A 56 -17.09 -18.63 6.50
N GLY A 57 -16.65 -17.53 7.14
CA GLY A 57 -17.26 -16.21 6.98
C GLY A 57 -17.11 -15.64 5.57
N MET A 58 -15.95 -15.84 4.93
CA MET A 58 -15.74 -15.45 3.54
C MET A 58 -16.60 -16.22 2.54
N ILE A 59 -16.72 -17.54 2.72
CA ILE A 59 -17.54 -18.38 1.85
C ILE A 59 -19.00 -17.94 1.93
N ALA A 60 -19.51 -17.71 3.14
CA ALA A 60 -20.86 -17.19 3.34
C ALA A 60 -21.09 -15.85 2.62
N ALA A 61 -20.14 -14.91 2.69
CA ALA A 61 -20.24 -13.64 1.98
C ALA A 61 -20.21 -13.80 0.44
N LYS A 62 -19.38 -14.72 -0.09
CA LYS A 62 -19.35 -15.04 -1.53
C LYS A 62 -20.65 -15.70 -2.03
N GLU A 63 -21.30 -16.50 -1.19
CA GLU A 63 -22.57 -17.17 -1.48
C GLU A 63 -23.79 -16.24 -1.31
N GLY A 64 -23.60 -15.04 -0.76
CA GLY A 64 -24.64 -14.02 -0.60
C GLY A 64 -25.42 -14.13 0.72
N ASP A 65 -24.90 -14.87 1.70
CA ASP A 65 -25.52 -15.01 3.02
C ASP A 65 -25.28 -13.76 3.89
N VAL A 66 -26.21 -13.50 4.81
CA VAL A 66 -26.12 -12.39 5.76
C VAL A 66 -25.18 -12.77 6.90
N CYS A 67 -24.10 -12.00 7.08
CA CYS A 67 -23.21 -12.11 8.23
C CYS A 67 -24.04 -11.95 9.51
N GLY A 68 -24.06 -12.98 10.38
CA GLY A 68 -24.99 -13.13 11.51
C GLY A 68 -25.10 -11.93 12.50
N PRO A 69 -25.94 -12.04 13.54
CA PRO A 69 -26.36 -10.90 14.36
C PRO A 69 -25.20 -10.17 15.08
N GLU A 70 -25.44 -8.90 15.45
CA GLU A 70 -24.52 -8.11 16.28
C GLU A 70 -24.47 -8.69 17.70
N GLU A 71 -23.49 -9.55 17.98
CA GLU A 71 -23.14 -9.82 19.37
C GLU A 71 -22.43 -8.59 19.96
N SER A 72 -22.99 -8.09 21.05
CA SER A 72 -22.59 -6.87 21.77
C SER A 72 -21.23 -7.05 22.44
N ASN A 73 -20.15 -7.02 21.66
CA ASN A 73 -18.80 -6.97 22.18
C ASN A 73 -18.03 -5.80 21.54
N PRO A 74 -17.85 -4.67 22.26
CA PRO A 74 -17.34 -3.42 21.69
C PRO A 74 -15.91 -3.48 21.13
N CYS A 75 -15.13 -4.53 21.41
CA CYS A 75 -13.72 -4.65 21.00
C CYS A 75 -13.31 -6.08 20.56
N GLY A 76 -14.20 -6.88 19.95
CA GLY A 76 -13.80 -8.17 19.39
C GLY A 76 -14.99 -9.00 18.89
N GLY A 77 -15.34 -8.84 17.62
CA GLY A 77 -16.29 -9.71 16.93
C GLY A 77 -15.72 -11.12 16.71
N SER A 78 -16.58 -12.10 16.39
CA SER A 78 -16.10 -13.42 15.97
C SER A 78 -15.27 -13.32 14.69
N PRO A 79 -14.19 -14.11 14.53
CA PRO A 79 -13.37 -14.10 13.30
C PRO A 79 -14.21 -14.40 12.05
N TYR A 80 -15.27 -15.21 12.20
CA TYR A 80 -16.31 -15.40 11.19
C TYR A 80 -16.96 -14.10 10.72
N LYS A 81 -17.51 -13.30 11.65
CA LYS A 81 -18.23 -12.06 11.32
C LYS A 81 -17.29 -11.03 10.70
N GLN A 82 -16.10 -10.86 11.29
CA GLN A 82 -15.09 -9.93 10.78
C GLN A 82 -14.74 -10.25 9.32
N CYS A 83 -14.44 -11.51 8.99
CA CYS A 83 -14.10 -11.88 7.62
C CYS A 83 -15.29 -11.84 6.66
N CYS A 84 -16.50 -12.14 7.13
CA CYS A 84 -17.73 -12.03 6.34
C CYS A 84 -18.01 -10.56 5.94
N ASP A 85 -17.95 -9.62 6.90
CA ASP A 85 -18.19 -8.20 6.67
C ASP A 85 -17.12 -7.59 5.74
N CYS A 86 -15.85 -7.96 5.93
CA CYS A 86 -14.75 -7.49 5.08
C CYS A 86 -14.81 -8.05 3.65
N CYS A 87 -15.23 -9.31 3.48
CA CYS A 87 -15.45 -9.87 2.15
C CYS A 87 -16.62 -9.17 1.44
N ASN A 88 -17.72 -8.88 2.15
CA ASN A 88 -18.84 -8.09 1.61
C ASN A 88 -18.42 -6.69 1.16
N LEU A 89 -17.52 -6.03 1.91
CA LEU A 89 -16.93 -4.75 1.50
C LEU A 89 -16.16 -4.89 0.17
N GLY A 90 -15.34 -5.92 0.03
CA GLY A 90 -14.61 -6.22 -1.22
C GLY A 90 -15.54 -6.53 -2.40
N LEU A 91 -16.58 -7.34 -2.18
CA LEU A 91 -17.59 -7.64 -3.19
C LEU A 91 -18.35 -6.38 -3.63
N ARG A 92 -18.62 -5.46 -2.70
CA ARG A 92 -19.27 -4.18 -2.97
C ARG A 92 -18.39 -3.25 -3.81
N LEU A 93 -17.10 -3.13 -3.45
CA LEU A 93 -16.12 -2.36 -4.24
C LEU A 93 -16.03 -2.86 -5.68
N ARG A 94 -15.99 -4.20 -5.86
CA ARG A 94 -16.03 -4.82 -7.18
C ARG A 94 -17.33 -4.51 -7.93
N SER A 95 -18.49 -4.58 -7.26
CA SER A 95 -19.79 -4.28 -7.88
C SER A 95 -19.93 -2.80 -8.30
N GLU A 96 -19.25 -1.89 -7.61
CA GLU A 96 -19.21 -0.45 -7.92
C GLU A 96 -18.14 -0.09 -8.97
N GLY A 97 -17.36 -1.06 -9.47
CA GLY A 97 -16.34 -0.85 -10.49
C GLY A 97 -15.12 -0.05 -10.03
N LYS A 98 -14.85 -0.02 -8.72
CA LYS A 98 -13.68 0.67 -8.16
C LYS A 98 -12.44 -0.23 -8.16
N THR A 99 -11.25 0.36 -8.18
CA THR A 99 -9.97 -0.36 -8.10
C THR A 99 -9.82 -1.02 -6.72
N CYS A 100 -9.41 -2.30 -6.71
CA CYS A 100 -9.10 -3.04 -5.50
C CYS A 100 -7.72 -2.59 -4.98
N GLU A 101 -7.69 -1.56 -4.15
CA GLU A 101 -6.45 -1.05 -3.55
C GLU A 101 -6.30 -1.55 -2.10
N SER A 102 -5.09 -1.96 -1.72
CA SER A 102 -4.75 -2.47 -0.38
C SER A 102 -4.63 -1.37 0.69
N ASN A 103 -4.86 -0.11 0.33
CA ASN A 103 -4.53 1.06 1.14
C ASN A 103 -5.66 1.46 2.11
N ILE A 104 -6.10 0.50 2.92
CA ILE A 104 -7.11 0.74 3.94
C ILE A 104 -6.59 0.26 5.29
N ASN A 105 -6.71 1.12 6.32
CA ASN A 105 -6.39 0.87 7.74
C ASN A 105 -7.26 -0.23 8.40
N LEU A 106 -7.71 -1.25 7.67
CA LEU A 106 -8.63 -2.31 8.12
C LEU A 106 -7.93 -3.39 8.97
N GLY A 107 -6.60 -3.43 9.01
CA GLY A 107 -5.81 -4.42 9.77
C GLY A 107 -5.96 -5.87 9.26
N TYR A 108 -5.10 -6.77 9.74
CA TYR A 108 -5.25 -8.21 9.49
C TYR A 108 -6.34 -8.79 10.41
N PRO A 109 -7.22 -9.71 9.94
CA PRO A 109 -7.27 -10.34 8.61
C PRO A 109 -8.12 -9.59 7.57
N CYS A 110 -8.79 -8.49 7.95
CA CYS A 110 -9.79 -7.82 7.13
C CYS A 110 -9.27 -7.26 5.81
N SER A 111 -8.07 -6.64 5.82
CA SER A 111 -7.44 -6.09 4.61
C SER A 111 -7.20 -7.16 3.54
N HIS A 112 -6.73 -8.34 3.95
CA HIS A 112 -6.46 -9.47 3.06
C HIS A 112 -7.75 -10.10 2.53
N VAL A 113 -8.75 -10.28 3.39
CA VAL A 113 -10.05 -10.86 3.03
C VAL A 113 -10.81 -9.96 2.04
N MET A 114 -10.81 -8.64 2.28
CA MET A 114 -11.42 -7.67 1.38
C MET A 114 -10.78 -7.70 0.00
N LEU A 115 -9.44 -7.70 -0.07
CA LEU A 115 -8.71 -7.74 -1.33
C LEU A 115 -8.99 -9.03 -2.11
N SER A 116 -8.94 -10.18 -1.43
CA SER A 116 -9.24 -11.49 -2.03
C SER A 116 -10.65 -11.56 -2.64
N CYS A 117 -11.66 -11.04 -1.93
CA CYS A 117 -13.02 -10.99 -2.45
C CYS A 117 -13.23 -9.92 -3.54
N CYS A 118 -12.46 -8.84 -3.53
CA CYS A 118 -12.48 -7.79 -4.56
C CYS A 118 -11.82 -8.24 -5.88
N GLU A 119 -10.68 -8.93 -5.81
CA GLU A 119 -9.94 -9.42 -6.99
C GLU A 119 -10.56 -10.68 -7.59
N GLY A 120 -11.46 -11.36 -6.86
CA GLY A 120 -12.13 -12.57 -7.33
C GLY A 120 -11.27 -13.83 -7.25
N GLY A 121 -10.27 -13.85 -6.38
CA GLY A 121 -9.46 -15.04 -6.14
C GLY A 121 -10.24 -16.13 -5.39
N ASP A 122 -10.16 -17.37 -5.88
CA ASP A 122 -10.71 -18.56 -5.20
C ASP A 122 -9.74 -19.20 -4.19
N HIS A 123 -8.57 -18.61 -3.99
CA HIS A 123 -7.50 -19.22 -3.19
C HIS A 123 -7.01 -18.25 -2.11
N PHE A 124 -7.23 -18.62 -0.85
CA PHE A 124 -6.39 -18.18 0.25
C PHE A 124 -4.99 -18.77 -0.02
N ILE A 125 -3.99 -17.96 -0.33
CA ILE A 125 -2.62 -18.47 -0.49
C ILE A 125 -2.09 -18.84 0.89
N HIS A 126 -2.06 -20.14 1.18
CA HIS A 126 -1.34 -20.69 2.33
C HIS A 126 0.14 -20.91 1.98
N PRO A 127 1.06 -20.83 2.97
CA PRO A 127 2.32 -21.56 2.93
C PRO A 127 2.02 -23.07 2.91
N GLU A 128 2.68 -23.83 2.03
CA GLU A 128 2.45 -25.27 1.86
C GLU A 128 2.48 -26.06 3.19
N ILE A 129 1.36 -26.73 3.50
CA ILE A 129 1.31 -27.78 4.53
C ILE A 129 1.98 -29.03 3.96
N ARG A 130 3.26 -29.26 4.29
CA ARG A 130 3.90 -30.56 4.06
C ARG A 130 3.30 -31.60 5.01
N ARG A 131 2.40 -32.45 4.50
CA ARG A 131 2.06 -33.71 5.18
C ARG A 131 3.26 -34.65 5.11
N HIS A 132 3.77 -35.10 6.25
CA HIS A 132 4.71 -36.22 6.32
C HIS A 132 3.96 -37.56 6.38
N PRO A 133 4.46 -38.62 5.73
CA PRO A 133 3.85 -39.95 5.79
C PRO A 133 4.01 -40.61 7.17
N GLU A 134 3.01 -41.40 7.58
CA GLU A 134 3.07 -42.27 8.77
C GLU A 134 4.29 -43.20 8.76
N PRO A 135 5.00 -43.37 9.89
CA PRO A 135 6.06 -44.37 10.00
C PRO A 135 5.52 -45.75 10.41
N LEU A 136 5.80 -46.77 9.59
CA LEU A 136 5.77 -48.19 9.95
C LEU A 136 7.02 -48.57 10.78
N PRO A 137 6.99 -49.67 11.56
CA PRO A 137 7.78 -49.80 12.78
C PRO A 137 9.26 -50.16 12.57
N THR A 138 10.01 -49.72 13.57
CA THR A 138 11.45 -49.83 13.85
C THR A 138 12.10 -51.19 13.61
N VAL A 139 13.25 -51.18 12.94
CA VAL A 139 14.32 -52.19 13.07
C VAL A 139 15.65 -51.48 13.27
N THR A 140 16.29 -51.74 14.42
CA THR A 140 17.63 -51.30 14.80
C THR A 140 18.71 -52.11 14.07
N PRO A 141 19.84 -51.47 13.69
CA PRO A 141 21.12 -52.15 13.86
C PRO A 141 22.23 -51.27 14.46
N GLU A 142 23.27 -51.99 14.87
CA GLU A 142 24.31 -51.71 15.86
C GLU A 142 25.36 -50.65 15.51
N LYS A 143 25.99 -50.21 16.60
CA LYS A 143 27.13 -49.31 16.74
C LYS A 143 28.42 -50.03 16.35
N VAL A 144 29.24 -49.44 15.49
CA VAL A 144 30.67 -49.78 15.36
C VAL A 144 31.49 -48.50 15.51
N SER A 145 32.38 -48.54 16.48
CA SER A 145 33.43 -47.59 16.80
C SER A 145 34.64 -47.79 15.88
N GLU A 146 35.31 -46.72 15.48
CA GLU A 146 36.77 -46.66 15.46
C GLU A 146 37.28 -45.22 15.29
N THR A 147 38.55 -45.07 15.66
CA THR A 147 39.21 -43.96 16.36
C THR A 147 40.03 -43.03 15.47
N GLU A 148 40.26 -41.84 16.03
CA GLU A 148 41.24 -40.77 15.79
C GLU A 148 42.43 -41.05 14.85
N ASP A 149 42.77 -40.04 14.03
CA ASP A 149 44.13 -39.50 14.09
C ASP A 149 44.17 -38.00 13.76
N HIS A 150 44.86 -37.28 14.63
CA HIS A 150 45.10 -35.84 14.62
C HIS A 150 46.23 -35.47 13.64
N ASN A 151 46.28 -34.21 13.19
CA ASN A 151 47.43 -33.36 13.54
C ASN A 151 47.30 -31.87 13.16
N GLU A 152 47.66 -31.09 14.19
CA GLU A 152 48.37 -29.80 14.21
C GLU A 152 47.59 -28.54 13.78
N ALA A 153 46.99 -27.75 14.69
CA ALA A 153 47.44 -27.05 15.91
C ALA A 153 48.08 -25.67 15.65
N LEU A 154 47.47 -24.62 16.24
CA LEU A 154 48.09 -23.78 17.28
C LEU A 154 47.08 -22.72 17.77
N SER A 155 46.76 -22.79 19.07
CA SER A 155 46.06 -21.77 19.85
C SER A 155 46.91 -20.50 20.05
N ILE A 156 46.25 -19.35 20.22
CA ILE A 156 46.32 -18.48 21.41
C ILE A 156 45.41 -17.26 21.18
N GLY A 157 44.63 -16.90 22.20
CA GLY A 157 44.38 -15.49 22.53
C GLY A 157 42.91 -15.05 22.57
N ASN A 158 42.35 -15.00 23.77
CA ASN A 158 41.19 -14.18 24.10
C ASN A 158 41.51 -12.71 23.84
N GLU A 159 40.81 -12.05 22.94
CA GLU A 159 40.57 -10.61 22.93
C GLU A 159 39.16 -10.41 22.35
N ALA A 160 38.42 -9.47 22.91
CA ALA A 160 37.01 -9.20 22.67
C ALA A 160 36.60 -9.18 21.18
N GLU A 161 35.57 -9.94 20.82
CA GLU A 161 34.88 -9.76 19.54
C GLU A 161 34.02 -8.49 19.60
N LEU A 162 34.65 -7.42 19.13
CA LEU A 162 34.03 -6.28 18.50
C LEU A 162 33.20 -6.79 17.30
N SER A 163 31.88 -6.64 17.34
CA SER A 163 31.00 -6.92 16.21
C SER A 163 31.36 -5.99 15.04
N ASN A 164 31.95 -6.56 14.00
CA ASN A 164 32.05 -5.94 12.69
C ASN A 164 30.71 -6.08 11.97
N ASN A 165 29.83 -5.09 12.12
CA ASN A 165 28.75 -4.85 11.16
C ASN A 165 29.01 -3.52 10.45
N LEU A 166 29.31 -3.61 9.15
CA LEU A 166 29.24 -2.48 8.22
C LEU A 166 27.77 -2.03 8.07
N PRO A 167 27.50 -0.74 7.78
CA PRO A 167 26.17 -0.16 7.86
C PRO A 167 25.35 -0.51 6.61
N GLY A 168 24.29 -1.30 6.76
CA GLY A 168 23.36 -1.59 5.66
C GLY A 168 22.31 -2.67 5.92
N ASP A 169 22.56 -3.61 6.82
CA ASP A 169 21.62 -4.70 7.15
C ASP A 169 20.99 -4.48 8.53
N ASP A 170 20.26 -3.36 8.69
CA ASP A 170 19.41 -3.16 9.87
C ASP A 170 18.01 -3.68 9.57
N LEU A 171 17.59 -4.72 10.26
CA LEU A 171 16.31 -5.39 10.05
C LEU A 171 15.25 -4.66 10.88
N ASP A 172 14.36 -3.89 10.26
CA ASP A 172 13.36 -3.10 11.00
C ASP A 172 12.36 -4.00 11.78
N GLU A 173 12.65 -4.24 13.06
CA GLU A 173 11.83 -5.13 13.88
C GLU A 173 10.44 -4.55 14.15
N CYS A 174 10.28 -3.21 14.12
CA CYS A 174 8.99 -2.54 14.26
C CYS A 174 8.06 -2.81 13.06
N LEU A 175 8.61 -3.12 11.88
CA LEU A 175 7.84 -3.51 10.69
C LEU A 175 7.55 -5.02 10.64
N ILE A 176 8.43 -5.85 11.21
CA ILE A 176 8.28 -7.32 11.21
C ILE A 176 7.30 -7.79 12.28
N TYR A 177 7.30 -7.15 13.45
CA TYR A 177 6.45 -7.48 14.60
C TYR A 177 5.49 -6.33 14.94
N GLY A 178 4.67 -5.95 13.95
CA GLY A 178 3.79 -4.79 14.01
C GLY A 178 2.86 -4.79 15.23
N GLY A 179 3.20 -3.95 16.22
CA GLY A 179 2.39 -3.71 17.43
C GLY A 179 2.59 -4.68 18.60
N GLU A 180 3.46 -5.69 18.47
CA GLU A 180 3.72 -6.67 19.53
C GLU A 180 4.96 -6.35 20.39
N LEU A 181 5.81 -5.43 19.93
CA LEU A 181 7.08 -5.08 20.58
C LEU A 181 6.97 -3.95 21.62
N CYS A 182 6.04 -3.01 21.45
CA CYS A 182 5.88 -1.83 22.29
C CYS A 182 4.40 -1.51 22.49
N GLN A 183 3.98 -1.16 23.71
CA GLN A 183 2.58 -0.90 24.05
C GLN A 183 1.99 0.35 23.36
N HIS A 184 2.81 1.36 23.04
CA HIS A 184 2.34 2.60 22.40
C HIS A 184 3.09 2.94 21.10
N LEU A 185 4.41 3.12 21.16
CA LEU A 185 5.21 3.50 19.99
C LEU A 185 6.52 2.72 19.94
N CYS A 186 6.80 2.09 18.80
CA CYS A 186 8.07 1.42 18.49
C CYS A 186 8.90 2.32 17.56
N ILE A 187 10.15 2.57 17.91
CA ILE A 187 11.08 3.41 17.16
C ILE A 187 12.28 2.54 16.79
N ASN A 188 12.48 2.28 15.50
CA ASN A 188 13.62 1.50 15.01
C ASN A 188 14.96 2.24 15.22
N THR A 189 16.01 1.52 15.59
CA THR A 189 17.37 2.03 15.85
C THR A 189 18.41 1.10 15.25
N VAL A 190 19.62 1.59 14.94
CA VAL A 190 20.65 0.76 14.28
C VAL A 190 21.01 -0.48 15.11
N GLY A 191 20.53 -1.65 14.67
CA GLY A 191 20.70 -2.97 15.28
C GLY A 191 19.68 -3.34 16.36
N SER A 192 18.59 -2.57 16.56
CA SER A 192 17.55 -2.84 17.58
C SER A 192 16.32 -1.92 17.47
N TYR A 193 15.39 -1.99 18.43
CA TYR A 193 14.25 -1.06 18.54
C TYR A 193 14.13 -0.44 19.94
N LYS A 194 13.45 0.71 20.03
CA LYS A 194 13.17 1.42 21.29
C LYS A 194 11.69 1.77 21.41
N CYS A 195 11.10 1.51 22.58
CA CYS A 195 9.72 1.87 22.86
C CYS A 195 9.56 3.29 23.45
N SER A 196 8.46 3.96 23.12
CA SER A 196 8.08 5.27 23.66
C SER A 196 6.58 5.31 23.97
N CYS A 197 6.19 6.16 24.93
CA CYS A 197 4.82 6.27 25.43
C CYS A 197 4.19 7.61 25.01
N PHE A 198 2.86 7.62 24.88
CA PHE A 198 2.11 8.86 24.66
C PHE A 198 2.18 9.80 25.88
N PRO A 199 1.91 11.11 25.71
CA PRO A 199 1.87 12.07 26.82
C PRO A 199 0.93 11.58 27.94
N GLU A 200 1.33 11.77 29.21
CA GLU A 200 0.68 11.25 30.45
C GLU A 200 1.00 9.78 30.82
N PHE A 201 1.90 9.10 30.09
CA PHE A 201 2.33 7.72 30.39
C PHE A 201 3.87 7.60 30.41
N THR A 202 4.40 6.83 31.36
CA THR A 202 5.83 6.55 31.53
C THR A 202 6.16 5.11 31.15
N LEU A 203 7.33 4.91 30.53
CA LEU A 203 7.81 3.58 30.14
C LEU A 203 8.26 2.81 31.39
N GLN A 204 7.74 1.59 31.55
CA GLN A 204 8.01 0.74 32.69
C GLN A 204 9.38 0.04 32.56
N ASP A 205 9.85 -0.56 33.65
CA ASP A 205 11.18 -1.21 33.74
C ASP A 205 11.37 -2.40 32.78
N ASP A 206 10.28 -2.89 32.17
CA ASP A 206 10.29 -3.93 31.14
C ASP A 206 10.65 -3.41 29.73
N GLY A 207 10.80 -2.09 29.57
CA GLY A 207 11.21 -1.44 28.33
C GLY A 207 10.19 -1.49 27.19
N THR A 208 8.99 -2.02 27.44
CA THR A 208 7.97 -2.29 26.40
C THR A 208 6.56 -1.83 26.79
N SER A 209 6.27 -1.73 28.09
CA SER A 209 4.95 -1.34 28.61
C SER A 209 4.94 0.11 29.12
N CYS A 210 3.79 0.77 29.04
CA CYS A 210 3.57 2.15 29.43
C CYS A 210 2.48 2.23 30.52
N SER A 211 2.76 2.88 31.66
CA SER A 211 1.81 3.10 32.74
C SER A 211 1.54 4.60 32.95
N PRO A 212 0.33 4.98 33.39
CA PRO A 212 0.02 6.37 33.70
C PRO A 212 0.83 6.85 34.91
N ASP A 213 1.36 8.07 34.84
CA ASP A 213 2.25 8.65 35.84
C ASP A 213 1.55 8.78 37.22
N PRO A 214 2.07 8.17 38.30
CA PRO A 214 1.42 8.19 39.61
C PRO A 214 1.50 9.55 40.35
N ASP A 215 2.25 10.54 39.85
CA ASP A 215 2.48 11.81 40.54
C ASP A 215 1.65 13.01 40.03
N ARG A 216 0.57 12.78 39.27
CA ARG A 216 -0.43 13.82 38.98
C ARG A 216 -1.85 13.34 39.27
N GLY A 217 -2.38 13.82 40.40
CA GLY A 217 -3.74 13.54 40.84
C GLY A 217 -4.83 14.01 39.86
N PRO A 218 -6.06 13.50 40.01
CA PRO A 218 -7.17 13.72 39.08
C PRO A 218 -7.68 15.16 39.16
N VAL A 219 -7.73 15.87 38.03
CA VAL A 219 -8.46 17.13 37.94
C VAL A 219 -9.92 16.81 37.60
N THR A 220 -10.77 17.12 38.57
CA THR A 220 -12.22 17.08 38.54
C THR A 220 -12.79 17.94 37.41
N ARG A 221 -13.56 17.30 36.52
CA ARG A 221 -14.45 17.97 35.58
C ARG A 221 -15.72 18.36 36.35
N LEU A 222 -15.85 19.64 36.67
CA LEU A 222 -17.07 20.20 37.24
C LEU A 222 -18.21 20.12 36.21
N GLU A 223 -19.28 19.46 36.63
CA GLU A 223 -20.60 19.47 36.02
C GLU A 223 -21.25 20.86 36.18
N ALA A 224 -21.99 21.29 35.16
CA ALA A 224 -23.19 22.10 35.35
C ALA A 224 -24.24 21.62 34.35
N GLU A 225 -25.40 21.29 34.91
CA GLU A 225 -26.50 20.49 34.38
C GLU A 225 -27.13 20.98 33.06
N ALA A 226 -27.61 20.02 32.29
CA ALA A 226 -28.66 20.17 31.30
C ALA A 226 -29.98 19.69 31.91
N THR A 227 -31.15 20.24 31.52
CA THR A 227 -32.40 19.44 31.49
C THR A 227 -33.58 20.08 30.68
N ILE A 228 -33.83 19.46 29.50
CA ILE A 228 -35.11 18.95 28.90
C ILE A 228 -36.16 19.91 28.24
N PRO A 229 -37.05 19.40 27.32
CA PRO A 229 -37.30 19.87 25.93
C PRO A 229 -38.85 19.99 25.67
N PRO A 230 -39.55 19.40 24.67
CA PRO A 230 -39.31 19.05 23.25
C PRO A 230 -40.44 19.55 22.29
N ALA A 231 -40.28 19.35 20.97
CA ALA A 231 -41.05 18.37 20.19
C ALA A 231 -40.98 18.59 18.66
N ALA A 232 -40.34 17.61 18.02
CA ALA A 232 -40.84 16.79 16.91
C ALA A 232 -40.98 17.38 15.49
N SER A 233 -40.03 16.98 14.62
CA SER A 233 -40.15 16.01 13.51
C SER A 233 -41.23 16.20 12.41
N PRO A 234 -41.11 15.55 11.21
CA PRO A 234 -39.98 14.88 10.56
C PRO A 234 -39.79 15.16 9.04
N SER A 235 -38.74 14.52 8.50
CA SER A 235 -38.61 13.86 7.17
C SER A 235 -38.14 14.63 5.91
N GLN A 236 -36.82 14.50 5.67
CA GLN A 236 -36.07 14.01 4.47
C GLN A 236 -36.08 14.80 3.13
N PRO A 237 -35.06 14.65 2.22
CA PRO A 237 -33.71 14.07 2.34
C PRO A 237 -32.56 14.82 1.55
N ILE A 238 -31.32 14.27 1.61
CA ILE A 238 -30.15 14.39 0.66
C ILE A 238 -29.27 15.66 0.71
N LEU A 239 -27.94 15.45 0.77
CA LEU A 239 -26.80 16.39 0.70
C LEU A 239 -25.89 15.90 -0.47
N ILE A 240 -25.17 16.66 -1.31
CA ILE A 240 -24.67 18.04 -1.37
C ILE A 240 -24.14 18.27 -2.81
N VAL A 241 -23.97 19.45 -3.41
CA VAL A 241 -24.45 20.84 -3.28
C VAL A 241 -23.85 21.54 -4.51
N SER A 242 -24.70 22.21 -5.28
CA SER A 242 -24.31 23.37 -6.09
C SER A 242 -25.55 24.25 -6.22
N LEU A 243 -25.31 25.57 -6.10
CA LEU A 243 -26.21 26.68 -6.43
C LEU A 243 -27.39 26.98 -5.48
N GLN A 244 -27.66 28.29 -5.40
CA GLN A 244 -28.72 29.02 -4.69
C GLN A 244 -28.51 29.12 -3.17
N GLU A 245 -28.55 30.26 -2.47
CA GLU A 245 -29.35 31.50 -2.60
C GLU A 245 -28.55 32.67 -1.96
N GLU A 246 -28.38 33.85 -2.55
CA GLU A 246 -29.31 35.01 -2.47
C GLU A 246 -30.04 35.20 -1.11
N GLN A 247 -29.30 35.02 -0.01
CA GLN A 247 -29.69 35.49 1.33
C GLN A 247 -28.39 35.73 2.13
N ASP A 248 -27.75 36.91 2.14
CA ASP A 248 -28.03 38.02 3.07
C ASP A 248 -27.04 39.18 2.78
N LYS A 249 -27.40 40.19 1.97
CA LYS A 249 -26.46 41.28 1.59
C LYS A 249 -26.30 42.41 2.64
N CYS A 250 -27.21 42.55 3.60
CA CYS A 250 -27.18 43.57 4.68
C CYS A 250 -27.13 42.96 6.10
N LYS A 251 -26.62 41.73 6.25
CA LYS A 251 -26.37 41.14 7.58
C LYS A 251 -25.28 41.95 8.29
N ASP A 252 -25.49 42.32 9.55
CA ASP A 252 -24.64 43.24 10.33
C ASP A 252 -24.35 44.59 9.64
N ASN A 253 -25.38 45.22 9.06
CA ASN A 253 -25.30 46.52 8.38
C ASN A 253 -24.44 46.51 7.10
N GLY A 254 -24.03 45.34 6.61
CA GLY A 254 -23.22 45.20 5.40
C GLY A 254 -21.94 46.03 5.48
N LEU A 255 -21.71 46.86 4.46
CA LEU A 255 -20.58 47.82 4.43
C LEU A 255 -20.98 49.22 4.95
N CYS A 256 -22.25 49.46 5.26
CA CYS A 256 -22.78 50.78 5.57
C CYS A 256 -22.46 51.23 7.01
N LYS A 257 -22.05 52.50 7.18
CA LYS A 257 -21.66 53.03 8.50
C LYS A 257 -22.84 53.24 9.46
N HIS A 258 -24.01 53.65 8.96
CA HIS A 258 -25.21 53.92 9.79
C HIS A 258 -26.37 52.97 9.50
N ILE A 259 -26.93 52.96 8.29
CA ILE A 259 -28.10 52.13 7.95
C ILE A 259 -27.93 51.49 6.56
N CYS A 260 -28.09 50.18 6.45
CA CYS A 260 -28.06 49.40 5.21
C CYS A 260 -29.47 49.03 4.74
N ASN A 261 -29.86 49.42 3.52
CA ASN A 261 -31.12 49.03 2.90
C ASN A 261 -30.86 48.30 1.57
N VAL A 262 -31.72 47.36 1.20
CA VAL A 262 -31.67 46.71 -0.12
C VAL A 262 -32.81 47.24 -0.98
N VAL A 263 -32.47 47.89 -2.10
CA VAL A 263 -33.44 48.41 -3.07
C VAL A 263 -33.09 47.83 -4.45
N GLU A 264 -34.04 47.15 -5.09
CA GLU A 264 -33.88 46.51 -6.41
C GLU A 264 -32.63 45.59 -6.53
N GLY A 265 -32.29 44.87 -5.46
CA GLY A 265 -31.19 43.89 -5.44
C GLY A 265 -29.79 44.47 -5.16
N ASN A 266 -29.67 45.79 -5.02
CA ASN A 266 -28.43 46.50 -4.68
C ASN A 266 -28.46 47.04 -3.23
N VAL A 267 -27.30 47.08 -2.60
CA VAL A 267 -27.11 47.65 -1.26
C VAL A 267 -27.03 49.18 -1.36
N VAL A 268 -27.92 49.87 -0.65
CA VAL A 268 -27.99 51.33 -0.57
C VAL A 268 -27.84 51.74 0.89
N CYS A 269 -26.79 52.51 1.19
CA CYS A 269 -26.58 53.04 2.54
C CYS A 269 -27.40 54.32 2.75
N SER A 270 -27.86 54.53 3.99
CA SER A 270 -28.53 55.75 4.43
C SER A 270 -28.02 56.18 5.80
N CYS A 271 -28.13 57.47 6.10
CA CYS A 271 -27.61 58.08 7.32
C CYS A 271 -28.73 58.36 8.32
N LEU A 272 -28.40 58.31 9.62
CA LEU A 272 -29.26 58.77 10.69
C LEU A 272 -29.55 60.28 10.54
N SER A 273 -30.68 60.73 11.10
CA SER A 273 -31.06 62.15 11.06
C SER A 273 -29.97 63.04 11.68
N GLY A 274 -29.69 64.18 11.05
CA GLY A 274 -28.55 65.05 11.41
C GLY A 274 -27.24 64.70 10.69
N TYR A 275 -27.22 63.67 9.83
CA TYR A 275 -26.05 63.27 9.04
C TYR A 275 -26.37 63.17 7.55
N THR A 276 -25.40 63.45 6.69
CA THR A 276 -25.49 63.30 5.23
C THR A 276 -24.55 62.22 4.72
N ILE A 277 -24.91 61.60 3.59
CA ILE A 277 -24.09 60.56 2.97
C ILE A 277 -22.97 61.19 2.15
N MET A 278 -21.74 60.74 2.38
CA MET A 278 -20.57 61.18 1.64
C MET A 278 -20.59 60.63 0.20
N ALA A 279 -19.75 61.20 -0.67
CA ALA A 279 -19.67 60.83 -2.10
C ALA A 279 -19.27 59.35 -2.34
N ASP A 280 -18.73 58.67 -1.33
CA ASP A 280 -18.41 57.25 -1.36
C ASP A 280 -19.65 56.34 -1.27
N GLY A 281 -20.83 56.90 -0.95
CA GLY A 281 -22.09 56.17 -0.85
C GLY A 281 -22.18 55.21 0.33
N ILE A 282 -21.25 55.30 1.29
CA ILE A 282 -21.10 54.35 2.41
C ILE A 282 -20.94 55.06 3.76
N SER A 283 -20.23 56.19 3.78
CA SER A 283 -19.92 56.95 4.99
C SER A 283 -20.93 58.08 5.24
N CYS A 284 -21.14 58.39 6.52
CA CYS A 284 -22.01 59.48 6.95
C CYS A 284 -21.21 60.54 7.69
N GLU A 285 -21.43 61.81 7.33
CA GLU A 285 -20.87 62.99 8.00
C GLU A 285 -21.96 63.84 8.65
N ASP A 286 -21.58 64.55 9.71
CA ASP A 286 -22.47 65.46 10.42
C ASP A 286 -22.94 66.61 9.50
N LEU A 287 -24.23 66.93 9.53
CA LEU A 287 -24.80 68.05 8.78
C LEU A 287 -24.69 69.34 9.62
N ASP A 288 -23.75 70.22 9.28
CA ASP A 288 -23.64 71.51 9.98
C ASP A 288 -24.84 72.44 9.65
N GLU A 289 -25.83 72.48 10.54
CA GLU A 289 -27.03 73.29 10.35
C GLU A 289 -26.75 74.80 10.44
N CYS A 290 -25.61 75.19 11.02
CA CYS A 290 -25.15 76.59 11.12
C CYS A 290 -24.56 77.11 9.82
N LEU A 291 -23.88 76.25 9.04
CA LEU A 291 -23.37 76.60 7.71
C LEU A 291 -24.46 76.50 6.63
N THR A 292 -25.33 75.49 6.74
CA THR A 292 -26.38 75.25 5.75
C THR A 292 -27.62 76.13 5.96
N GLY A 293 -27.72 76.82 7.10
CA GLY A 293 -28.87 77.65 7.47
C GLY A 293 -30.13 76.85 7.79
N ALA A 294 -30.02 75.53 7.95
CA ALA A 294 -31.09 74.60 8.27
C ALA A 294 -31.43 74.58 9.77
N HIS A 295 -31.31 75.72 10.45
CA HIS A 295 -31.51 75.85 11.89
C HIS A 295 -32.73 76.72 12.24
N ALA A 296 -33.36 76.43 13.39
CA ALA A 296 -34.48 77.21 13.91
C ALA A 296 -34.06 78.38 14.83
N CYS A 297 -32.80 78.82 14.77
CA CYS A 297 -32.32 79.95 15.57
C CYS A 297 -33.05 81.26 15.22
N SER A 298 -33.54 81.97 16.23
CA SER A 298 -34.24 83.25 16.06
C SER A 298 -33.31 84.32 15.48
N ARG A 299 -33.85 85.29 14.73
CA ARG A 299 -33.10 86.38 14.09
C ARG A 299 -32.42 87.27 15.14
N GLY A 300 -31.19 86.92 15.55
CA GLY A 300 -30.46 87.52 16.68
C GLY A 300 -29.75 86.51 17.60
N GLN A 301 -29.95 85.20 17.39
CA GLN A 301 -29.20 84.11 18.01
C GLN A 301 -28.09 83.61 17.08
N LEU A 302 -26.91 83.32 17.64
CA LEU A 302 -25.80 82.63 16.99
C LEU A 302 -26.05 81.11 17.07
N CYS A 303 -25.90 80.43 15.94
CA CYS A 303 -26.01 78.97 15.85
C CYS A 303 -24.68 78.31 16.23
N VAL A 304 -24.73 77.21 16.97
CA VAL A 304 -23.59 76.33 17.29
C VAL A 304 -23.91 74.91 16.85
N ASN A 305 -23.08 74.33 15.98
CA ASN A 305 -23.22 72.97 15.45
C ASN A 305 -22.72 71.92 16.46
N THR A 306 -23.35 70.75 16.49
CA THR A 306 -22.97 69.58 17.30
C THR A 306 -23.17 68.30 16.50
N LEU A 307 -22.43 67.23 16.80
CA LEU A 307 -22.55 65.97 16.05
C LEU A 307 -23.98 65.40 16.11
N GLY A 308 -24.71 65.52 15.00
CA GLY A 308 -26.08 65.11 14.75
C GLY A 308 -27.16 66.15 15.05
N SER A 309 -26.83 67.41 15.42
CA SER A 309 -27.81 68.46 15.80
C SER A 309 -27.17 69.86 15.95
N PHE A 310 -27.96 70.92 16.18
CA PHE A 310 -27.47 72.26 16.57
C PHE A 310 -28.14 72.83 17.83
N TYR A 311 -27.59 73.91 18.39
CA TYR A 311 -28.26 74.75 19.39
C TYR A 311 -27.96 76.26 19.21
N CYS A 312 -28.78 77.14 19.79
CA CYS A 312 -28.75 78.59 19.52
C CYS A 312 -28.47 79.44 20.78
N VAL A 313 -27.59 80.44 20.67
CA VAL A 313 -27.19 81.34 21.78
C VAL A 313 -27.46 82.82 21.44
N ASN A 314 -27.99 83.63 22.36
CA ASN A 314 -28.33 85.05 22.13
C ASN A 314 -27.19 85.99 22.55
N HIS A 315 -26.65 86.87 21.68
CA HIS A 315 -26.28 88.26 22.06
C HIS A 315 -25.78 89.17 20.91
N ARG A 316 -26.12 90.47 21.00
CA ARG A 316 -25.64 91.59 20.15
C ARG A 316 -25.00 92.68 21.02
N VAL A 317 -23.66 92.81 21.03
CA VAL A 317 -22.86 94.05 21.25
C VAL A 317 -21.45 93.81 20.66
N ILE A 318 -20.86 94.75 19.90
CA ILE A 318 -19.52 94.64 19.28
C ILE A 318 -18.58 95.70 19.90
N CYS A 319 -17.38 95.29 20.36
CA CYS A 319 -16.30 96.15 20.85
C CYS A 319 -15.29 96.53 19.75
N ALA A 320 -14.39 97.47 20.02
CA ALA A 320 -13.31 97.85 19.09
C ALA A 320 -12.36 96.66 18.82
N GLU A 321 -11.77 96.60 17.61
CA GLU A 321 -10.88 95.52 17.16
C GLU A 321 -9.79 95.21 18.21
N GLY A 322 -9.61 93.92 18.52
CA GLY A 322 -8.68 93.42 19.54
C GLY A 322 -9.25 93.26 20.96
N PHE A 323 -10.51 93.61 21.24
CA PHE A 323 -11.09 93.51 22.59
C PHE A 323 -12.50 92.88 22.61
N VAL A 324 -12.80 92.12 23.67
CA VAL A 324 -14.12 91.47 23.90
C VAL A 324 -14.88 92.07 25.08
N LEU A 325 -16.21 91.88 25.10
CA LEU A 325 -17.05 92.36 26.21
C LEU A 325 -16.82 91.55 27.49
N ASN A 326 -16.62 92.27 28.58
CA ASN A 326 -16.57 91.69 29.92
C ASN A 326 -17.99 91.31 30.39
N ARG A 327 -18.07 90.54 31.49
CA ARG A 327 -19.32 90.03 32.10
C ARG A 327 -20.41 91.07 32.37
N HIS A 328 -20.06 92.37 32.44
CA HIS A 328 -20.98 93.49 32.67
C HIS A 328 -21.41 94.24 31.40
N ARG A 329 -21.17 93.68 30.21
CA ARG A 329 -21.51 94.28 28.90
C ARG A 329 -20.92 95.69 28.68
N LYS A 330 -19.67 95.89 29.11
CA LYS A 330 -18.89 97.11 28.89
C LYS A 330 -17.55 96.70 28.25
N CYS A 331 -17.11 97.39 27.19
CA CYS A 331 -15.79 97.16 26.60
C CYS A 331 -14.74 97.80 27.51
N ASP A 332 -13.85 97.00 28.09
CA ASP A 332 -12.78 97.48 28.96
C ASP A 332 -11.43 97.21 28.30
N ARG A 333 -10.46 98.12 28.51
CA ARG A 333 -9.12 98.07 27.89
C ARG A 333 -8.24 96.94 28.44
N ASP A 334 -8.78 96.16 29.38
CA ASP A 334 -8.08 95.15 30.16
C ASP A 334 -8.46 93.71 29.75
N THR A 335 -9.40 93.51 28.81
CA THR A 335 -9.77 92.17 28.29
C THR A 335 -9.42 92.04 26.82
N ASP A 336 -8.13 91.86 26.60
CA ASP A 336 -7.45 91.67 25.33
C ASP A 336 -7.81 90.34 24.65
N ILE A 337 -7.99 90.35 23.33
CA ILE A 337 -8.15 89.12 22.53
C ILE A 337 -6.75 88.54 22.32
N ASN A 338 -6.50 87.33 22.82
CA ASN A 338 -5.27 86.65 22.49
C ASN A 338 -5.31 86.14 21.03
N GLU A 339 -4.77 86.93 20.09
CA GLU A 339 -4.81 86.57 18.66
C GLU A 339 -3.99 85.32 18.34
N CYS A 340 -3.06 84.93 19.22
CA CYS A 340 -2.24 83.72 19.12
C CYS A 340 -2.97 82.43 19.49
N VAL A 341 -4.04 82.52 20.29
CA VAL A 341 -4.88 81.37 20.68
C VAL A 341 -6.12 81.27 19.78
N THR A 342 -6.55 82.39 19.23
CA THR A 342 -7.75 82.48 18.38
C THR A 342 -7.45 82.33 16.88
N ASP A 343 -6.19 82.06 16.51
CA ASP A 343 -5.70 81.90 15.12
C ASP A 343 -5.97 83.13 14.22
N MET A 344 -6.14 84.31 14.84
CA MET A 344 -6.42 85.59 14.16
C MET A 344 -5.14 86.43 13.95
N HIS A 345 -3.99 85.77 13.75
CA HIS A 345 -2.70 86.42 13.50
C HIS A 345 -2.21 86.22 12.07
N THR A 346 -1.45 87.18 11.53
CA THR A 346 -0.82 87.10 10.19
C THR A 346 0.65 86.64 10.22
N CYS A 347 1.09 85.96 11.29
CA CYS A 347 2.45 85.43 11.37
C CYS A 347 2.74 84.40 10.25
N GLN A 348 3.93 84.46 9.66
CA GLN A 348 4.32 83.56 8.57
C GLN A 348 4.67 82.15 9.09
N ARG A 349 4.67 81.15 8.19
CA ARG A 349 5.09 79.77 8.53
C ARG A 349 6.55 79.83 9.03
N ARG A 350 6.78 79.51 10.32
CA ARG A 350 8.05 79.58 11.11
C ARG A 350 8.25 80.81 12.04
N GLU A 351 7.21 81.58 12.31
CA GLU A 351 7.22 82.63 13.36
C GLU A 351 6.31 82.24 14.52
N HIS A 352 6.73 82.49 15.76
CA HIS A 352 5.89 82.26 16.95
C HIS A 352 5.13 83.55 17.32
N CYS A 353 3.81 83.46 17.44
CA CYS A 353 2.95 84.56 17.84
C CYS A 353 3.01 84.77 19.36
N VAL A 354 3.39 85.97 19.80
CA VAL A 354 3.30 86.40 21.20
C VAL A 354 2.22 87.47 21.33
N ASN A 355 1.25 87.21 22.20
CA ASN A 355 0.15 88.14 22.45
C ASN A 355 0.64 89.39 23.18
N THR A 356 0.18 90.56 22.77
CA THR A 356 0.45 91.84 23.44
C THR A 356 -0.86 92.59 23.68
N VAL A 357 -0.90 93.51 24.65
CA VAL A 357 -2.16 94.18 24.99
C VAL A 357 -2.64 95.03 23.81
N GLY A 358 -3.75 94.62 23.19
CA GLY A 358 -4.41 95.20 22.03
C GLY A 358 -3.89 94.77 20.66
N SER A 359 -2.98 93.78 20.56
CA SER A 359 -2.39 93.29 19.30
C SER A 359 -1.47 92.07 19.53
N PHE A 360 -1.00 91.38 18.48
CA PHE A 360 0.07 90.38 18.58
C PHE A 360 1.42 90.87 18.02
N LYS A 361 2.52 90.19 18.41
CA LYS A 361 3.85 90.30 17.78
C LYS A 361 4.32 88.93 17.31
N CYS A 362 4.77 88.84 16.06
CA CYS A 362 5.44 87.65 15.55
C CYS A 362 6.95 87.77 15.86
N LEU A 363 7.50 86.82 16.61
CA LEU A 363 8.93 86.72 16.86
C LEU A 363 9.51 85.61 16.01
N GLN A 364 10.64 85.90 15.36
CA GLN A 364 11.41 84.91 14.63
C GLN A 364 12.20 84.10 15.66
N GLU A 365 11.78 82.87 15.86
CA GLU A 365 12.48 81.94 16.73
C GLU A 365 13.78 81.53 16.01
N LEU A 366 14.94 81.71 16.65
CA LEU A 366 16.08 80.84 16.37
C LEU A 366 15.77 79.48 16.99
N SER A 367 14.72 78.82 16.51
CA SER A 367 14.51 77.41 16.79
C SER A 367 15.29 76.64 15.75
N CYS A 368 16.28 75.89 16.24
CA CYS A 368 16.89 74.86 15.44
C CYS A 368 15.83 73.84 15.02
N GLN A 369 16.06 73.15 13.91
CA GLN A 369 15.16 72.09 13.49
C GLN A 369 15.07 71.02 14.59
N PRO A 370 13.95 70.29 14.73
CA PRO A 370 13.86 69.16 15.65
C PRO A 370 15.06 68.22 15.42
N GLY A 371 15.76 67.82 16.49
CA GLY A 371 17.01 67.06 16.41
C GLY A 371 18.30 67.90 16.49
N TYR A 372 18.20 69.23 16.60
CA TYR A 372 19.36 70.12 16.76
C TYR A 372 19.22 71.00 18.00
N GLU A 373 20.32 71.22 18.71
CA GLU A 373 20.42 72.12 19.87
C GLU A 373 21.15 73.42 19.50
N LEU A 374 20.70 74.53 20.09
CA LEU A 374 21.29 75.85 19.84
C LEU A 374 22.49 76.04 20.79
N LYS A 375 23.71 75.95 20.24
CA LYS A 375 24.97 76.23 20.95
C LYS A 375 25.68 77.41 20.28
N ASP A 376 25.96 78.45 21.07
CA ASP A 376 26.68 79.66 20.64
C ASP A 376 26.14 80.34 19.36
N GLY A 377 24.82 80.25 19.12
CA GLY A 377 24.16 80.88 17.97
C GLY A 377 24.17 80.04 16.69
N GLU A 378 24.72 78.82 16.73
CA GLU A 378 24.66 77.83 15.65
C GLU A 378 23.88 76.58 16.09
N CYS A 379 23.16 75.98 15.14
CA CYS A 379 22.41 74.76 15.38
C CYS A 379 23.32 73.56 15.20
N VAL A 380 23.60 72.86 16.29
CA VAL A 380 24.43 71.65 16.30
C VAL A 380 23.51 70.46 16.45
N ASP A 381 23.79 69.39 15.69
CA ASP A 381 23.08 68.13 15.75
C ASP A 381 23.12 67.53 17.16
N ILE A 382 21.98 67.02 17.65
CA ILE A 382 21.87 66.33 18.93
C ILE A 382 22.19 64.87 18.67
N ASP A 383 23.34 64.39 19.14
CA ASP A 383 23.65 62.96 19.08
C ASP A 383 22.81 62.18 20.11
N GLU A 384 21.65 61.66 19.70
CA GLU A 384 20.77 60.90 20.59
C GLU A 384 21.36 59.53 20.97
N CYS A 385 22.36 59.05 20.22
CA CYS A 385 23.08 57.82 20.50
C CYS A 385 24.08 57.99 21.66
N GLU A 386 24.83 59.10 21.70
CA GLU A 386 25.72 59.43 22.82
C GLU A 386 24.94 59.86 24.07
N GLN A 387 23.83 60.57 23.90
CA GLN A 387 23.01 61.04 25.01
C GLN A 387 22.09 59.95 25.60
N GLY A 388 21.95 58.81 24.93
CA GLY A 388 21.12 57.68 25.38
C GLY A 388 19.62 57.97 25.39
N THR A 389 19.18 58.96 24.60
CA THR A 389 17.78 59.39 24.48
C THR A 389 17.04 58.73 23.31
N HIS A 390 17.73 57.87 22.55
CA HIS A 390 17.18 57.15 21.41
C HIS A 390 16.09 56.12 21.80
N SER A 391 15.13 55.89 20.92
CA SER A 391 14.04 54.91 21.12
C SER A 391 14.24 53.58 20.37
N CYS A 392 15.50 53.26 20.00
CA CYS A 392 15.84 51.97 19.38
C CYS A 392 15.43 50.76 20.24
N LYS A 393 14.78 49.78 19.61
CA LYS A 393 14.37 48.51 20.25
C LYS A 393 15.60 47.70 20.69
N VAL A 394 15.42 46.82 21.68
CA VAL A 394 16.45 45.86 22.11
C VAL A 394 16.95 45.09 20.87
N ASN A 395 18.26 45.12 20.62
CA ASN A 395 18.99 44.55 19.47
C ASN A 395 19.08 45.39 18.18
N PHE A 396 18.84 46.69 18.27
CA PHE A 396 19.21 47.64 17.23
C PHE A 396 20.35 48.53 17.73
N VAL A 397 21.31 48.82 16.86
CA VAL A 397 22.40 49.77 17.13
C VAL A 397 21.96 51.14 16.66
N CYS A 398 22.05 52.13 17.55
CA CYS A 398 21.77 53.52 17.22
C CYS A 398 22.92 54.05 16.36
N GLN A 399 22.60 54.58 15.18
CA GLN A 399 23.51 55.39 14.38
C GLN A 399 22.95 56.81 14.29
N ASN A 400 23.77 57.79 14.70
CA ASN A 400 23.39 59.18 14.62
C ASN A 400 23.42 59.67 13.17
N THR A 401 22.42 60.45 12.76
CA THR A 401 22.33 61.10 11.46
C THR A 401 22.05 62.58 11.66
N GLU A 402 22.32 63.41 10.64
CA GLU A 402 22.08 64.85 10.77
C GLU A 402 20.57 65.13 11.03
N GLY A 403 20.24 65.62 12.22
CA GLY A 403 18.91 65.97 12.70
C GLY A 403 18.05 64.84 13.25
N SER A 404 18.59 63.61 13.38
CA SER A 404 17.86 62.45 13.92
C SER A 404 18.82 61.27 14.09
N PHE A 405 18.44 60.22 14.81
CA PHE A 405 19.10 58.92 14.74
C PHE A 405 18.33 57.93 13.86
N TYR A 406 19.00 56.92 13.32
CA TYR A 406 18.35 55.72 12.80
C TYR A 406 18.84 54.47 13.52
N CYS A 407 17.93 53.54 13.72
CA CYS A 407 18.22 52.28 14.38
C CYS A 407 18.58 51.26 13.32
N GLU A 408 19.86 50.97 13.18
CA GLU A 408 20.32 49.88 12.33
C GLU A 408 20.07 48.56 13.07
N SER A 409 19.51 47.57 12.38
CA SER A 409 19.44 46.23 12.96
C SER A 409 20.87 45.80 13.30
N LYS A 410 21.14 45.44 14.55
CA LYS A 410 22.34 44.67 14.84
C LYS A 410 22.13 43.38 14.05
N GLN A 411 22.79 43.25 12.89
CA GLN A 411 22.66 42.09 12.01
C GLN A 411 22.97 40.88 12.87
N ARG A 412 21.92 40.23 13.40
CA ARG A 412 22.13 39.31 14.53
C ARG A 412 22.60 37.96 14.03
N CYS A 413 22.36 37.66 12.75
CA CYS A 413 22.74 36.44 12.06
C CYS A 413 23.29 36.77 10.66
N MET A 414 24.25 35.98 10.19
CA MET A 414 24.79 36.10 8.82
C MET A 414 23.76 35.64 7.78
N ASP A 415 23.97 35.98 6.51
CA ASP A 415 23.17 35.45 5.40
C ASP A 415 23.17 33.90 5.45
N GLY A 416 21.99 33.29 5.23
CA GLY A 416 21.78 31.85 5.39
C GLY A 416 21.34 31.41 6.78
N PHE A 417 21.10 32.34 7.72
CA PHE A 417 20.65 32.02 9.09
C PHE A 417 19.40 32.83 9.49
N LEU A 418 18.47 32.18 10.20
CA LEU A 418 17.29 32.79 10.80
C LEU A 418 17.45 32.91 12.31
N GLN A 419 16.86 33.95 12.90
CA GLN A 419 16.87 34.14 14.34
C GLN A 419 15.67 33.46 14.98
N ASP A 420 15.91 32.60 15.95
CA ASP A 420 14.87 32.01 16.79
C ASP A 420 14.28 33.05 17.79
N PRO A 421 13.12 32.77 18.41
CA PRO A 421 12.51 33.65 19.41
C PRO A 421 13.41 33.97 20.61
N GLU A 422 14.38 33.10 20.92
CA GLU A 422 15.36 33.22 21.99
C GLU A 422 16.59 34.06 21.60
N GLY A 423 16.72 34.43 20.32
CA GLY A 423 17.78 35.29 19.80
C GLY A 423 19.00 34.56 19.23
N ASN A 424 18.97 33.23 19.12
CA ASN A 424 20.01 32.40 18.50
C ASN A 424 19.86 32.34 16.98
N CYS A 425 20.98 32.19 16.29
CA CYS A 425 21.01 32.04 14.83
C CYS A 425 20.98 30.56 14.47
N VAL A 426 19.91 30.14 13.82
CA VAL A 426 19.75 28.80 13.27
C VAL A 426 19.94 28.83 11.76
N ASP A 427 20.63 27.83 11.25
CA ASP A 427 20.87 27.65 9.82
C ASP A 427 19.54 27.47 9.05
N VAL A 428 19.43 28.11 7.90
CA VAL A 428 18.27 27.94 7.01
C VAL A 428 18.50 26.71 6.15
N ASN A 429 17.67 25.69 6.32
CA ASN A 429 17.74 24.53 5.45
C ASN A 429 17.11 24.83 4.08
N GLU A 430 17.91 25.24 3.09
CA GLU A 430 17.40 25.60 1.76
C GLU A 430 16.85 24.40 0.99
N CYS A 431 17.28 23.18 1.33
CA CYS A 431 16.74 21.95 0.72
C CYS A 431 15.28 21.67 1.09
N THR A 432 14.79 22.29 2.17
CA THR A 432 13.38 22.21 2.59
C THR A 432 12.62 23.52 2.41
N SER A 433 13.35 24.64 2.39
CA SER A 433 12.78 25.98 2.32
C SER A 433 12.54 26.46 0.88
N LEU A 434 13.27 25.90 -0.10
CA LEU A 434 13.08 26.20 -1.53
C LEU A 434 12.31 25.07 -2.23
N PRO A 435 11.35 25.38 -3.12
CA PRO A 435 10.62 24.36 -3.88
C PRO A 435 11.49 23.66 -4.93
N GLU A 436 12.48 24.34 -5.50
CA GLU A 436 13.45 23.80 -6.47
C GLU A 436 14.88 24.24 -6.09
N PRO A 437 15.51 23.62 -5.07
CA PRO A 437 16.82 24.05 -4.58
C PRO A 437 17.97 23.71 -5.53
N CYS A 438 17.86 22.62 -6.30
CA CYS A 438 18.88 22.16 -7.25
C CYS A 438 18.25 21.81 -8.61
N LYS A 439 19.06 21.84 -9.67
CA LYS A 439 18.64 21.38 -11.01
C LYS A 439 18.32 19.87 -11.00
N PRO A 440 17.43 19.39 -11.89
CA PRO A 440 17.16 17.95 -12.04
C PRO A 440 18.45 17.13 -12.18
N GLY A 441 18.59 16.05 -11.40
CA GLY A 441 19.78 15.17 -11.37
C GLY A 441 20.83 15.52 -10.31
N PHE A 442 20.60 16.54 -9.49
CA PHE A 442 21.46 16.91 -8.36
C PHE A 442 20.69 16.81 -7.04
N SER A 443 21.29 16.22 -6.02
CA SER A 443 20.76 16.22 -4.64
C SER A 443 21.23 17.47 -3.90
N CYS A 444 20.30 18.09 -3.18
CA CYS A 444 20.60 19.21 -2.30
C CYS A 444 21.15 18.70 -0.97
N ILE A 445 22.29 19.25 -0.55
CA ILE A 445 22.92 19.00 0.75
C ILE A 445 22.96 20.34 1.47
N ASN A 446 22.21 20.42 2.58
CA ASN A 446 22.23 21.59 3.44
C ASN A 446 23.60 21.72 4.11
N THR A 447 24.17 22.91 4.09
CA THR A 447 25.44 23.23 4.74
C THR A 447 25.25 24.42 5.66
N VAL A 448 26.13 24.59 6.64
CA VAL A 448 25.97 25.70 7.60
C VAL A 448 26.17 27.03 6.86
N GLY A 449 25.09 27.79 6.70
CA GLY A 449 25.00 29.10 6.03
C GLY A 449 24.74 29.06 4.51
N SER A 450 24.54 27.89 3.90
CA SER A 450 24.31 27.73 2.45
C SER A 450 23.88 26.29 2.12
N TYR A 451 23.64 25.96 0.86
CA TYR A 451 23.50 24.58 0.39
C TYR A 451 24.48 24.26 -0.73
N THR A 452 24.72 22.96 -0.97
CA THR A 452 25.47 22.46 -2.13
C THR A 452 24.63 21.47 -2.92
N CYS A 453 24.77 21.50 -4.25
CA CYS A 453 24.11 20.55 -5.14
C CYS A 453 25.12 19.51 -5.62
N GLN A 454 25.05 18.29 -5.10
CA GLN A 454 25.91 17.20 -5.52
C GLN A 454 25.24 16.40 -6.65
N ARG A 455 26.01 16.02 -7.68
CA ARG A 455 25.49 15.14 -8.72
C ARG A 455 25.09 13.82 -8.07
N ASN A 456 23.83 13.44 -8.20
CA ASN A 456 23.45 12.05 -7.98
C ASN A 456 24.06 11.26 -9.13
N THR A 457 25.24 10.69 -8.94
CA THR A 457 25.60 9.50 -9.70
C THR A 457 24.55 8.48 -9.32
N LEU A 458 23.55 8.28 -10.18
CA LEU A 458 22.50 7.31 -9.94
C LEU A 458 23.15 5.93 -9.92
N THR A 459 23.50 5.49 -8.71
CA THR A 459 24.04 4.16 -8.47
C THR A 459 22.85 3.22 -8.47
N CYS A 460 22.67 2.51 -9.58
CA CYS A 460 21.61 1.52 -9.68
C CYS A 460 21.90 0.30 -8.80
N SER A 461 20.84 -0.22 -8.19
CA SER A 461 20.86 -1.49 -7.46
C SER A 461 21.36 -2.63 -8.37
N ARG A 462 21.86 -3.73 -7.78
CA ARG A 462 22.22 -4.93 -8.57
C ARG A 462 21.02 -5.38 -9.42
N GLY A 463 21.29 -5.80 -10.66
CA GLY A 463 20.26 -6.18 -11.63
C GLY A 463 19.69 -5.01 -12.43
N TYR A 464 20.14 -3.77 -12.17
CA TYR A 464 19.72 -2.59 -12.93
C TYR A 464 20.92 -1.84 -13.52
N HIS A 465 20.71 -1.19 -14.65
CA HIS A 465 21.67 -0.29 -15.28
C HIS A 465 21.07 1.09 -15.52
N SER A 466 21.91 2.13 -15.53
CA SER A 466 21.44 3.48 -15.80
C SER A 466 21.08 3.65 -17.28
N ASN A 467 20.01 4.40 -17.55
CA ASN A 467 19.76 4.91 -18.90
C ASN A 467 20.89 5.83 -19.39
N GLU A 468 20.93 6.13 -20.69
CA GLU A 468 21.98 6.96 -21.31
C GLU A 468 22.16 8.35 -20.66
N GLU A 469 21.12 8.88 -20.03
CA GLU A 469 21.11 10.17 -19.33
C GLU A 469 21.47 10.07 -17.83
N GLY A 470 21.58 8.86 -17.26
CA GLY A 470 21.86 8.65 -15.84
C GLY A 470 20.74 9.09 -14.90
N THR A 471 19.52 9.21 -15.39
CA THR A 471 18.35 9.75 -14.68
C THR A 471 17.43 8.66 -14.11
N ARG A 472 17.43 7.45 -14.67
CA ARG A 472 16.65 6.32 -14.16
C ARG A 472 17.38 4.98 -14.32
N CYS A 473 17.07 4.06 -13.42
CA CYS A 473 17.54 2.69 -13.47
C CYS A 473 16.58 1.83 -14.27
N ILE A 474 17.11 1.12 -15.26
CA ILE A 474 16.39 0.20 -16.13
C ILE A 474 16.83 -1.20 -15.76
N ASP A 475 15.86 -2.08 -15.60
CA ASP A 475 16.07 -3.50 -15.35
C ASP A 475 16.95 -4.13 -16.43
N VAL A 476 17.88 -4.99 -16.02
CA VAL A 476 18.74 -5.73 -16.93
C VAL A 476 18.08 -7.07 -17.19
N ASP A 477 17.57 -7.27 -18.41
CA ASP A 477 17.01 -8.57 -18.79
C ASP A 477 18.12 -9.63 -18.89
N GLU A 478 18.35 -10.39 -17.81
CA GLU A 478 19.41 -11.40 -17.78
C GLU A 478 19.14 -12.57 -18.72
N CYS A 479 17.86 -12.81 -19.07
CA CYS A 479 17.42 -13.87 -19.98
C CYS A 479 17.76 -13.53 -21.44
N GLN A 480 17.58 -12.27 -21.85
CA GLN A 480 17.91 -11.81 -23.20
C GLN A 480 19.41 -11.59 -23.38
N THR A 481 20.09 -11.13 -22.33
CA THR A 481 21.53 -10.86 -22.35
C THR A 481 22.38 -12.11 -22.18
N GLY A 482 21.80 -13.23 -21.71
CA GLY A 482 22.48 -14.52 -21.57
C GLY A 482 23.44 -14.60 -20.37
N VAL A 483 23.38 -13.65 -19.43
CA VAL A 483 24.16 -13.67 -18.19
C VAL A 483 23.48 -14.46 -17.05
N HIS A 484 22.27 -14.97 -17.29
CA HIS A 484 21.57 -15.86 -16.37
C HIS A 484 22.36 -17.17 -16.12
N ARG A 485 22.20 -17.75 -14.92
CA ARG A 485 22.83 -19.03 -14.53
C ARG A 485 21.90 -20.23 -14.58
N CYS A 486 20.79 -20.14 -15.33
CA CYS A 486 19.88 -21.28 -15.52
C CYS A 486 20.61 -22.47 -16.15
N GLY A 487 20.43 -23.66 -15.58
CA GLY A 487 21.03 -24.92 -16.02
C GLY A 487 20.32 -25.56 -17.21
N GLU A 488 20.87 -26.67 -17.72
CA GLU A 488 20.21 -27.47 -18.77
C GLU A 488 18.86 -28.00 -18.27
N GLY A 489 17.81 -27.79 -19.07
CA GLY A 489 16.44 -28.18 -18.69
C GLY A 489 15.64 -27.09 -17.94
N GLN A 490 16.19 -25.89 -17.77
CA GLN A 490 15.50 -24.75 -17.19
C GLN A 490 15.06 -23.71 -18.24
N ILE A 491 14.05 -22.90 -17.87
CA ILE A 491 13.55 -21.74 -18.60
C ILE A 491 13.84 -20.50 -17.74
N CYS A 492 14.44 -19.50 -18.35
CA CYS A 492 14.73 -18.22 -17.70
C CYS A 492 13.51 -17.31 -17.78
N HIS A 493 13.15 -16.69 -16.65
CA HIS A 493 12.14 -15.65 -16.56
C HIS A 493 12.77 -14.38 -15.97
N ASN A 494 12.67 -13.29 -16.72
CA ASN A 494 13.15 -11.99 -16.28
C ASN A 494 12.21 -11.39 -15.23
N LEU A 495 12.78 -10.85 -14.15
CA LEU A 495 12.06 -10.19 -13.07
C LEU A 495 12.70 -8.81 -12.82
N PRO A 496 11.96 -7.84 -12.25
CA PRO A 496 12.58 -6.56 -11.92
C PRO A 496 13.75 -6.72 -10.92
N GLY A 497 14.98 -6.53 -11.38
CA GLY A 497 16.22 -6.57 -10.62
C GLY A 497 16.85 -7.95 -10.47
N ALA A 498 16.28 -8.97 -11.09
CA ALA A 498 16.74 -10.34 -10.98
C ALA A 498 16.15 -11.23 -12.08
N TYR A 499 16.53 -12.50 -12.09
CA TYR A 499 15.88 -13.51 -12.91
C TYR A 499 15.57 -14.73 -12.06
N ARG A 500 14.62 -15.53 -12.52
CA ARG A 500 14.37 -16.86 -11.97
C ARG A 500 14.49 -17.93 -13.05
N CYS A 501 14.87 -19.13 -12.63
CA CYS A 501 15.04 -20.29 -13.51
C CYS A 501 14.03 -21.36 -13.10
N ASP A 502 13.02 -21.57 -13.94
CA ASP A 502 11.96 -22.54 -13.70
C ASP A 502 12.27 -23.83 -14.48
N CYS A 503 11.91 -25.00 -13.95
CA CYS A 503 12.09 -26.25 -14.68
C CYS A 503 11.19 -26.29 -15.93
N LYS A 504 11.71 -26.84 -17.04
CA LYS A 504 10.88 -27.14 -18.22
C LYS A 504 9.76 -28.11 -17.85
N LEU A 505 8.67 -28.09 -18.63
CA LEU A 505 7.61 -29.09 -18.50
C LEU A 505 8.19 -30.51 -18.58
N GLY A 506 7.70 -31.41 -17.72
CA GLY A 506 8.23 -32.78 -17.57
C GLY A 506 9.42 -32.90 -16.61
N TYR A 507 9.88 -31.80 -16.02
CA TYR A 507 10.96 -31.79 -15.01
C TYR A 507 10.45 -31.25 -13.67
N GLN A 508 11.05 -31.73 -12.59
CA GLN A 508 10.81 -31.26 -11.23
C GLN A 508 12.13 -30.89 -10.55
N TYR A 509 12.05 -30.03 -9.54
CA TYR A 509 13.23 -29.73 -8.71
C TYR A 509 13.68 -30.96 -7.93
N ASP A 510 14.99 -31.11 -7.78
CA ASP A 510 15.57 -32.06 -6.83
C ASP A 510 15.18 -31.72 -5.37
N ALA A 511 15.44 -32.63 -4.45
CA ALA A 511 15.12 -32.46 -3.03
C ALA A 511 15.77 -31.22 -2.37
N PHE A 512 16.77 -30.62 -3.01
CA PHE A 512 17.51 -29.45 -2.54
C PHE A 512 17.18 -28.18 -3.35
N SER A 513 16.25 -28.26 -4.31
CA SER A 513 15.84 -27.16 -5.21
C SER A 513 16.98 -26.55 -6.03
N ARG A 514 17.99 -27.33 -6.41
CA ARG A 514 19.18 -26.81 -7.15
C ARG A 514 19.20 -27.20 -8.62
N SER A 515 18.72 -28.38 -8.95
CA SER A 515 18.70 -28.91 -10.32
C SER A 515 17.31 -29.40 -10.72
N CYS A 516 17.03 -29.37 -12.03
CA CYS A 516 15.82 -29.95 -12.60
C CYS A 516 16.10 -31.40 -13.00
N MET A 517 15.37 -32.31 -12.37
CA MET A 517 15.40 -33.73 -12.67
C MET A 517 14.16 -34.10 -13.49
N ASP A 518 14.36 -34.98 -14.46
CA ASP A 518 13.29 -35.55 -15.26
C ASP A 518 12.26 -36.27 -14.38
N ILE A 519 10.98 -36.01 -14.61
CA ILE A 519 9.90 -36.71 -13.92
C ILE A 519 9.71 -38.05 -14.62
N ASN A 520 9.98 -39.14 -13.92
CA ASN A 520 9.72 -40.46 -14.49
C ASN A 520 8.22 -40.78 -14.43
N GLU A 521 7.47 -40.46 -15.48
CA GLU A 521 6.02 -40.65 -15.48
C GLU A 521 5.63 -42.12 -15.49
N CYS A 522 6.47 -42.99 -16.09
CA CYS A 522 6.29 -44.43 -16.07
C CYS A 522 6.35 -45.01 -14.65
N TRP A 523 7.20 -44.44 -13.78
CA TRP A 523 7.31 -44.83 -12.38
C TRP A 523 6.19 -44.25 -11.52
N ASN A 524 5.79 -43.01 -11.79
CA ASN A 524 4.73 -42.34 -11.04
C ASN A 524 3.34 -42.93 -11.32
N TYR A 525 3.10 -43.44 -12.53
CA TYR A 525 1.81 -43.98 -12.96
C TYR A 525 1.94 -45.37 -13.62
N PRO A 526 2.41 -46.38 -12.88
CA PRO A 526 2.70 -47.70 -13.43
C PRO A 526 1.43 -48.35 -13.99
N GLY A 527 1.49 -48.79 -15.26
CA GLY A 527 0.40 -49.48 -15.95
C GLY A 527 -0.85 -48.64 -16.27
N ARG A 528 -0.82 -47.31 -16.02
CA ARG A 528 -1.92 -46.40 -16.36
C ARG A 528 -1.63 -45.50 -17.55
N LEU A 529 -0.35 -45.31 -17.86
CA LEU A 529 0.11 -44.33 -18.85
C LEU A 529 0.10 -44.86 -20.29
N CYS A 530 0.45 -46.15 -20.44
CA CYS A 530 0.55 -46.87 -21.71
C CYS A 530 -0.21 -48.20 -21.59
N GLN A 531 -0.79 -48.69 -22.69
CA GLN A 531 -1.49 -49.98 -22.69
C GLN A 531 -0.53 -51.16 -22.51
N HIS A 532 0.65 -51.12 -23.14
CA HIS A 532 1.69 -52.15 -23.03
C HIS A 532 2.91 -51.60 -22.28
N THR A 533 3.97 -51.20 -23.00
CA THR A 533 5.24 -50.79 -22.38
C THR A 533 5.33 -49.27 -22.33
N CYS A 534 5.81 -48.75 -21.18
CA CYS A 534 6.12 -47.34 -20.98
C CYS A 534 7.64 -47.17 -20.87
N GLU A 535 8.20 -46.27 -21.65
CA GLU A 535 9.62 -45.94 -21.65
C GLU A 535 9.80 -44.45 -21.37
N ASN A 536 10.46 -44.14 -20.25
CA ASN A 536 10.70 -42.78 -19.81
C ASN A 536 11.76 -42.08 -20.68
N THR A 537 11.55 -40.81 -21.00
CA THR A 537 12.44 -39.99 -21.84
C THR A 537 12.68 -38.62 -21.20
N PRO A 538 13.78 -37.91 -21.47
CA PRO A 538 13.97 -36.58 -20.89
C PRO A 538 12.85 -35.60 -21.26
N GLY A 539 12.06 -35.17 -20.28
CA GLY A 539 10.92 -34.26 -20.35
C GLY A 539 9.58 -34.89 -20.73
N SER A 540 9.52 -36.22 -20.92
CA SER A 540 8.28 -36.92 -21.30
C SER A 540 8.40 -38.44 -21.20
N TYR A 541 7.45 -39.16 -21.75
CA TYR A 541 7.51 -40.61 -21.89
C TYR A 541 7.01 -41.03 -23.28
N HIS A 542 7.39 -42.22 -23.71
CA HIS A 542 6.85 -42.82 -24.92
C HIS A 542 6.34 -44.23 -24.65
N CYS A 543 5.22 -44.57 -25.29
CA CYS A 543 4.62 -45.88 -25.19
C CYS A 543 5.06 -46.74 -26.36
N THR A 544 5.42 -48.00 -26.09
CA THR A 544 5.75 -48.99 -27.09
C THR A 544 4.83 -50.20 -26.98
N CYS A 545 4.50 -50.79 -28.13
CA CYS A 545 3.60 -51.94 -28.21
C CYS A 545 4.40 -53.23 -28.37
N SER A 546 3.94 -54.30 -27.73
CA SER A 546 4.45 -55.65 -27.95
C SER A 546 4.29 -56.09 -29.42
N SER A 547 5.05 -57.12 -29.82
CA SER A 547 4.95 -57.71 -31.16
C SER A 547 3.51 -58.13 -31.50
N GLY A 548 3.09 -57.92 -32.75
CA GLY A 548 1.71 -58.15 -33.20
C GLY A 548 0.79 -56.95 -32.99
N PHE A 549 1.29 -55.84 -32.45
CA PHE A 549 0.51 -54.62 -32.22
C PHE A 549 1.21 -53.39 -32.78
N ARG A 550 0.42 -52.38 -33.18
CA ARG A 550 0.90 -51.05 -33.56
C ARG A 550 0.39 -50.00 -32.57
N LEU A 551 1.17 -48.94 -32.39
CA LEU A 551 0.75 -47.81 -31.57
C LEU A 551 -0.36 -47.02 -32.30
N SER A 552 -1.45 -46.75 -31.59
CA SER A 552 -2.57 -45.94 -32.09
C SER A 552 -2.19 -44.46 -32.20
N TYR A 553 -3.05 -43.66 -32.81
CA TYR A 553 -2.84 -42.24 -33.06
C TYR A 553 -2.70 -41.40 -31.78
N ASP A 554 -3.28 -41.87 -30.67
CA ASP A 554 -3.16 -41.21 -29.38
C ASP A 554 -1.81 -41.42 -28.68
N GLY A 555 -0.94 -42.27 -29.25
CA GLY A 555 0.38 -42.57 -28.73
C GLY A 555 0.37 -43.39 -27.43
N LYS A 556 -0.77 -43.99 -27.04
CA LYS A 556 -0.92 -44.70 -25.76
C LYS A 556 -1.52 -46.10 -25.89
N HIS A 557 -2.46 -46.27 -26.82
CA HIS A 557 -3.12 -47.56 -27.04
C HIS A 557 -2.44 -48.36 -28.14
N CYS A 558 -2.55 -49.67 -28.06
CA CYS A 558 -1.98 -50.64 -28.98
C CYS A 558 -3.11 -51.34 -29.73
N GLU A 559 -3.12 -51.17 -31.05
CA GLU A 559 -4.05 -51.81 -31.98
C GLU A 559 -3.44 -53.09 -32.50
N ASP A 560 -4.24 -54.15 -32.55
CA ASP A 560 -3.88 -55.43 -33.15
C ASP A 560 -3.53 -55.26 -34.63
N VAL A 561 -2.40 -55.82 -35.05
CA VAL A 561 -1.98 -55.80 -36.46
C VAL A 561 -2.55 -57.02 -37.13
N ASN A 562 -3.38 -56.83 -38.16
CA ASN A 562 -3.90 -57.95 -38.93
C ASN A 562 -2.85 -58.48 -39.90
N GLU A 563 -2.11 -59.53 -39.52
CA GLU A 563 -1.08 -60.09 -40.39
C GLU A 563 -1.67 -60.77 -41.64
N CYS A 564 -2.94 -61.19 -41.61
CA CYS A 564 -3.62 -61.82 -42.74
C CYS A 564 -3.75 -60.91 -43.97
N ASP A 565 -3.64 -59.59 -43.82
CA ASP A 565 -3.63 -58.64 -44.93
C ASP A 565 -2.44 -58.86 -45.89
N THR A 566 -1.35 -59.43 -45.37
CA THR A 566 -0.15 -59.77 -46.18
C THR A 566 -0.20 -61.19 -46.75
N SER A 567 -1.27 -61.95 -46.48
CA SER A 567 -1.44 -63.36 -46.88
C SER A 567 -0.24 -64.26 -46.50
N PRO A 568 0.14 -64.35 -45.20
CA PRO A 568 1.29 -65.14 -44.75
C PRO A 568 1.03 -66.65 -44.78
N CYS A 569 -0.24 -67.08 -44.82
CA CYS A 569 -0.64 -68.48 -44.84
C CYS A 569 -0.79 -69.00 -46.28
N SER A 570 -0.42 -70.26 -46.51
CA SER A 570 -0.60 -70.92 -47.80
C SER A 570 -2.07 -71.15 -48.19
N GLN A 571 -2.97 -71.25 -47.20
CA GLN A 571 -4.41 -71.47 -47.39
C GLN A 571 -5.25 -70.46 -46.60
N GLU A 572 -5.91 -70.88 -45.51
CA GLU A 572 -6.79 -70.02 -44.73
C GLU A 572 -6.01 -69.33 -43.60
N CYS A 573 -6.28 -68.04 -43.39
CA CYS A 573 -5.67 -67.24 -42.33
C CYS A 573 -6.77 -66.66 -41.44
N ALA A 574 -6.58 -66.77 -40.13
CA ALA A 574 -7.41 -66.11 -39.14
C ALA A 574 -6.55 -65.18 -38.29
N ASN A 575 -6.95 -63.92 -38.23
CA ASN A 575 -6.33 -62.95 -37.34
C ASN A 575 -6.76 -63.22 -35.89
N VAL A 576 -5.82 -63.18 -34.97
CA VAL A 576 -6.04 -63.44 -33.53
C VAL A 576 -5.42 -62.29 -32.75
N TYR A 577 -5.93 -61.96 -31.57
CA TYR A 577 -5.35 -60.85 -30.80
C TYR A 577 -3.87 -61.09 -30.47
N GLY A 578 -3.00 -60.25 -31.04
CA GLY A 578 -1.54 -60.26 -30.94
C GLY A 578 -0.80 -61.18 -31.91
N SER A 579 -1.50 -61.87 -32.82
CA SER A 579 -0.89 -62.81 -33.78
C SER A 579 -1.87 -63.30 -34.86
N TYR A 580 -1.47 -64.31 -35.64
CA TYR A 580 -2.35 -64.95 -36.60
C TYR A 580 -2.21 -66.47 -36.54
N GLN A 581 -3.24 -67.18 -37.00
CA GLN A 581 -3.23 -68.64 -37.12
C GLN A 581 -3.59 -69.05 -38.53
N CYS A 582 -2.81 -69.99 -39.07
CA CYS A 582 -3.07 -70.59 -40.38
C CYS A 582 -3.85 -71.89 -40.22
N TYR A 583 -4.90 -72.04 -41.04
CA TYR A 583 -5.68 -73.27 -41.11
C TYR A 583 -5.58 -73.89 -42.50
N CYS A 584 -5.54 -75.21 -42.51
CA CYS A 584 -5.53 -75.99 -43.74
C CYS A 584 -6.94 -76.50 -44.03
N ARG A 585 -7.31 -76.46 -45.31
CA ARG A 585 -8.55 -77.08 -45.79
C ARG A 585 -8.51 -78.59 -45.55
N GLN A 586 -9.68 -79.21 -45.56
CA GLN A 586 -9.80 -80.66 -45.39
C GLN A 586 -8.92 -81.43 -46.39
N GLY A 587 -8.21 -82.46 -45.91
CA GLY A 587 -7.24 -83.23 -46.70
C GLY A 587 -5.79 -82.72 -46.62
N PHE A 588 -5.54 -81.62 -45.90
CA PHE A 588 -4.19 -81.06 -45.70
C PHE A 588 -3.85 -80.96 -44.21
N GLN A 589 -2.56 -81.10 -43.89
CA GLN A 589 -1.99 -80.92 -42.56
C GLN A 589 -1.05 -79.72 -42.53
N LEU A 590 -1.08 -78.96 -41.43
CA LEU A 590 -0.17 -77.83 -41.23
C LEU A 590 1.26 -78.35 -41.06
N ALA A 591 2.21 -77.78 -41.80
CA ALA A 591 3.62 -78.12 -41.71
C ALA A 591 4.25 -77.54 -40.43
N GLU A 592 5.46 -78.00 -40.10
CA GLU A 592 6.21 -77.53 -38.92
C GLU A 592 6.54 -76.02 -38.94
N ASP A 593 6.48 -75.40 -40.12
CA ASP A 593 6.67 -73.95 -40.27
C ASP A 593 5.45 -73.13 -39.80
N GLY A 594 4.32 -73.77 -39.50
CA GLY A 594 3.09 -73.11 -39.06
C GLY A 594 2.36 -72.30 -40.13
N HIS A 595 2.81 -72.33 -41.40
CA HIS A 595 2.28 -71.49 -42.48
C HIS A 595 1.91 -72.28 -43.73
N SER A 596 2.63 -73.37 -44.00
CA SER A 596 2.45 -74.20 -45.19
C SER A 596 1.52 -75.37 -44.92
N CYS A 597 0.56 -75.61 -45.80
CA CYS A 597 -0.31 -76.77 -45.75
C CYS A 597 0.23 -77.86 -46.68
N LYS A 598 0.62 -78.99 -46.10
CA LYS A 598 1.07 -80.18 -46.82
C LYS A 598 -0.09 -81.13 -47.01
N ASP A 599 -0.20 -81.67 -48.22
CA ASP A 599 -1.17 -82.69 -48.55
C ASP A 599 -1.00 -83.92 -47.65
N ILE A 600 -2.10 -84.46 -47.14
CA ILE A 600 -2.08 -85.68 -46.32
C ILE A 600 -2.08 -86.85 -47.29
N ASP A 601 -0.98 -87.61 -47.34
CA ASP A 601 -0.97 -88.83 -48.14
C ASP A 601 -1.76 -89.93 -47.42
N GLU A 602 -3.07 -90.01 -47.69
CA GLU A 602 -3.94 -90.99 -47.02
C GLU A 602 -3.62 -92.43 -47.46
N CYS A 603 -3.02 -92.60 -48.64
CA CYS A 603 -2.57 -93.90 -49.13
C CYS A 603 -1.43 -94.47 -48.27
N THR A 604 -0.57 -93.61 -47.71
CA THR A 604 0.51 -94.02 -46.79
C THR A 604 0.07 -94.08 -45.33
N GLN A 605 -0.77 -93.14 -44.88
CA GLN A 605 -1.20 -93.07 -43.46
C GLN A 605 -2.23 -94.14 -43.09
N SER A 606 -3.04 -94.61 -44.04
CA SER A 606 -4.08 -95.65 -43.81
C SER A 606 -3.98 -96.76 -44.85
N ALA A 607 -2.77 -97.33 -44.99
CA ALA A 607 -2.43 -98.33 -45.98
C ALA A 607 -3.33 -99.59 -45.87
N GLY A 608 -4.09 -99.89 -46.94
CA GLY A 608 -4.84 -101.14 -47.12
C GLY A 608 -6.32 -101.11 -46.76
N ILE A 609 -6.84 -100.02 -46.19
CA ILE A 609 -8.27 -99.90 -45.81
C ILE A 609 -9.05 -98.96 -46.75
N LEU A 610 -8.38 -98.02 -47.42
CA LEU A 610 -9.03 -96.98 -48.22
C LEU A 610 -9.51 -97.43 -49.60
N CYS A 611 -8.71 -98.23 -50.32
CA CYS A 611 -8.99 -98.69 -51.68
C CYS A 611 -8.82 -100.20 -51.78
N THR A 612 -9.68 -100.86 -52.57
CA THR A 612 -9.62 -102.32 -52.74
C THR A 612 -8.41 -102.82 -53.55
N PHE A 613 -7.90 -102.01 -54.49
CA PHE A 613 -6.79 -102.44 -55.37
C PHE A 613 -5.58 -101.49 -55.31
N ARG A 614 -5.71 -100.28 -55.88
CA ARG A 614 -4.63 -99.28 -55.90
C ARG A 614 -5.14 -97.94 -55.41
N CYS A 615 -4.39 -97.34 -54.48
CA CYS A 615 -4.60 -95.96 -54.01
C CYS A 615 -3.60 -95.03 -54.71
N MET A 616 -4.06 -93.86 -55.15
CA MET A 616 -3.26 -92.78 -55.72
C MET A 616 -3.52 -91.50 -54.93
N ASN A 617 -2.48 -90.95 -54.31
CA ASN A 617 -2.58 -89.70 -53.56
C ASN A 617 -2.77 -88.52 -54.52
N VAL A 618 -3.69 -87.61 -54.22
CA VAL A 618 -3.94 -86.39 -55.01
C VAL A 618 -4.07 -85.18 -54.08
N PRO A 619 -3.75 -83.94 -54.50
CA PRO A 619 -3.85 -82.80 -53.59
C PRO A 619 -5.26 -82.63 -52.98
N GLY A 620 -5.34 -82.74 -51.65
CA GLY A 620 -6.53 -82.64 -50.81
C GLY A 620 -7.36 -83.92 -50.68
N SER A 621 -6.96 -85.04 -51.29
CA SER A 621 -7.71 -86.30 -51.24
C SER A 621 -6.92 -87.51 -51.78
N TYR A 622 -7.60 -88.63 -51.98
CA TYR A 622 -7.06 -89.79 -52.68
C TYR A 622 -8.04 -90.31 -53.72
N GLN A 623 -7.50 -90.97 -54.74
CA GLN A 623 -8.28 -91.64 -55.77
C GLN A 623 -7.92 -93.13 -55.83
N CYS A 624 -8.95 -93.97 -55.91
CA CYS A 624 -8.77 -95.40 -56.07
C CYS A 624 -8.82 -95.78 -57.56
N ALA A 625 -7.94 -96.69 -58.00
CA ALA A 625 -7.92 -97.22 -59.36
C ALA A 625 -8.09 -98.74 -59.38
N CYS A 626 -8.85 -99.24 -60.36
CA CYS A 626 -9.03 -100.66 -60.64
C CYS A 626 -8.11 -101.15 -61.77
N PRO A 627 -7.86 -102.47 -61.87
CA PRO A 627 -7.21 -103.06 -63.04
C PRO A 627 -8.00 -102.79 -64.32
N GLU A 628 -7.32 -102.54 -65.44
CA GLU A 628 -7.96 -102.24 -66.74
C GLU A 628 -8.74 -103.41 -67.34
N GLN A 629 -8.52 -104.65 -66.87
CA GLN A 629 -9.20 -105.84 -67.39
C GLN A 629 -10.13 -106.46 -66.36
N GLY A 630 -11.42 -106.53 -66.71
CA GLY A 630 -12.43 -107.30 -65.98
C GLY A 630 -13.01 -106.64 -64.73
N TYR A 631 -12.65 -105.40 -64.38
CA TYR A 631 -13.16 -104.71 -63.19
C TYR A 631 -13.53 -103.25 -63.47
N THR A 632 -14.60 -102.77 -62.83
CA THR A 632 -15.03 -101.36 -62.85
C THR A 632 -15.16 -100.81 -61.43
N MET A 633 -14.96 -99.50 -61.27
CA MET A 633 -15.14 -98.81 -59.99
C MET A 633 -16.61 -98.87 -59.55
N ALA A 634 -16.87 -99.34 -58.32
CA ALA A 634 -18.19 -99.31 -57.73
C ALA A 634 -18.61 -97.86 -57.37
N ALA A 635 -19.92 -97.63 -57.19
CA ALA A 635 -20.49 -96.31 -56.90
C ALA A 635 -19.97 -95.65 -55.60
N ASN A 636 -19.36 -96.43 -54.71
CA ASN A 636 -18.73 -95.93 -53.49
C ASN A 636 -17.33 -95.31 -53.72
N GLY A 637 -16.80 -95.37 -54.94
CA GLY A 637 -15.50 -94.80 -55.30
C GLY A 637 -14.28 -95.49 -54.66
N ARG A 638 -14.45 -96.61 -53.97
CA ARG A 638 -13.38 -97.31 -53.22
C ARG A 638 -13.17 -98.76 -53.62
N THR A 639 -14.20 -99.41 -54.15
CA THR A 639 -14.20 -100.86 -54.43
C THR A 639 -14.23 -101.16 -55.93
N CYS A 640 -13.50 -102.20 -56.34
CA CYS A 640 -13.53 -102.72 -57.71
C CYS A 640 -14.56 -103.85 -57.79
N ARG A 641 -15.54 -103.73 -58.68
CA ARG A 641 -16.50 -104.79 -58.98
C ARG A 641 -16.09 -105.49 -60.28
N GLY A 642 -16.05 -106.82 -60.25
CA GLY A 642 -15.83 -107.61 -61.46
C GLY A 642 -16.95 -107.34 -62.46
N ASN A 643 -16.60 -107.19 -63.74
CA ASN A 643 -17.57 -107.17 -64.82
C ASN A 643 -18.04 -108.62 -65.01
N GLU A 644 -19.29 -108.91 -64.65
CA GLU A 644 -19.90 -110.21 -64.94
C GLU A 644 -19.97 -110.37 -66.47
N GLU A 645 -19.33 -111.41 -67.02
CA GLU A 645 -19.54 -111.86 -68.41
C GLU A 645 -20.91 -112.51 -68.57
#